data_AF-A0A8H2WV61-F1
#
_entry.id   AF-A0A8H2WV61-F1
#
_cell.length_a   1.000
_cell.length_b   1.000
_cell.length_c   1.000
_cell.angle_alpha   90.00
_cell.angle_beta   90.00
_cell.angle_gamma   90.00
#
_symmetry.space_group_name_H-M   'P 1'
#
loop_
_entity.id
_entity.type
_entity.pdbx_description
1 polymer ?
#
loop_
_entity_poly.entity_id
_entity_poly.type
_entity_poly.pdbx_seq_one_letter_code
_entity_poly.pdbx_strand_id
1 'polypeptide(L)'
;MENEHEPDEMRHSALQLSLALACGFGQLSPGNYLLAQDMFPAIVSLIRSPTTTRYSFEAFLLLAILANYHRADAASLNPYLKHIQETGDVTLMHGLLWVTRYACARSVKVYRDIHDDTPPSFTSTMSSIFSVFRPAAAPPPMKELFSGQPIEASVILFPFFEHISQNRAFRAIFAETIHPDPIKSQSRPTSPRLQTTRPPLGSPKNTGTPLGSPRLRPASLIMAGRTASIASVVQQSKPDTQLHQNIRCASEFVSLASYILAHAGSTSAGAGREEGYAGLVLDILERCVADEGILRAMCSPPVAGDSIIWLCRQRLPLLPLRTGPASFICSVVDVCILYLRHNLSKKLDSGAYETCVRLIRRTVFFLQIERIRIDYHWSELWRAIVATLVFLLSKQDIIVSGTVPIDRVIAEVVQVLDLAVVCADGFLPSPEAVHQLVYEMVRASPTLRQLTKRERGKYNQSLQDLLMTIEFYENQLEGTNSAENVIQVLAREIERDGVYGISAREREEPGTDWYIIDKDWGQGVYNWSADAQGLYFLKAAADRGVPQLTAFVNSGPRDFTTNGQSCGGVFKNGTEAGYGQYIADTLDHIINSLHIPISYISPFNEPDSSFGPVPCGQEGMQTNPNQRAAVITGVYNKLVAKGLQSKVGIMADESSNLALAQNGYASWLPQVLDKVAVICHHTYDFPTDASYLSYVNYVKSIAPNKQTWMSEVCCSVGVADASDRKWSGGYDPTIRGGLHFATMIMQSFIVVQEPHYDFWTLASSMIGCSPLGNPSCVNSINTSGWQDGLIYYDPNYAQNGNYALYVTKHYWTTKHFGNFVKPGFVRHAVNGTDTKILAVESDTTFALIAINAYTTQTTIPVSFQDTSLRLKATHTYRTSATEDFASVGLPVLSNGSWSLVLAPTSLTTWLFTKSS
;
A
#
# COMPACT_ATOMS: atom_id res chain seq x y z
N MET A 1 -5.07 31.11 -56.03
CA MET A 1 -6.40 31.32 -55.41
C MET A 1 -7.23 30.09 -55.76
N GLU A 2 -8.04 29.60 -54.82
CA GLU A 2 -8.90 28.39 -54.89
C GLU A 2 -8.30 27.09 -54.32
N ASN A 3 -8.36 26.92 -52.99
CA ASN A 3 -8.99 25.78 -52.29
C ASN A 3 -8.81 25.86 -50.75
N GLU A 4 -9.08 27.02 -50.13
CA GLU A 4 -8.89 27.18 -48.68
C GLU A 4 -10.14 26.97 -47.81
N HIS A 5 -11.29 26.62 -48.39
CA HIS A 5 -12.50 26.27 -47.63
C HIS A 5 -13.14 25.02 -48.24
N GLU A 6 -12.71 23.82 -47.85
CA GLU A 6 -13.71 22.75 -47.75
C GLU A 6 -14.82 23.29 -46.84
N PRO A 7 -16.10 23.30 -47.26
CA PRO A 7 -17.14 23.88 -46.43
C PRO A 7 -17.14 23.18 -45.08
N ASP A 8 -17.03 23.92 -43.98
CA ASP A 8 -17.05 23.35 -42.62
C ASP A 8 -18.24 22.42 -42.39
N GLU A 9 -19.34 22.63 -43.14
CA GLU A 9 -20.49 21.73 -43.21
C GLU A 9 -20.16 20.34 -43.77
N MET A 10 -19.35 20.25 -44.82
CA MET A 10 -18.93 18.96 -45.40
C MET A 10 -18.02 18.19 -44.42
N ARG A 11 -17.12 18.89 -43.72
CA ARG A 11 -16.27 18.30 -42.66
C ARG A 11 -17.11 17.81 -41.47
N HIS A 12 -18.14 18.56 -41.09
CA HIS A 12 -19.10 18.16 -40.07
C HIS A 12 -19.97 16.97 -40.51
N SER A 13 -20.48 16.95 -41.76
CA SER A 13 -21.21 15.81 -42.29
C SER A 13 -20.34 14.55 -42.36
N ALA A 14 -19.04 14.68 -42.68
CA ALA A 14 -18.09 13.58 -42.63
C ALA A 14 -17.91 13.06 -41.19
N LEU A 15 -17.76 13.95 -40.20
CA LEU A 15 -17.69 13.59 -38.79
C LEU A 15 -18.94 12.83 -38.32
N GLN A 16 -20.13 13.33 -38.67
CA GLN A 16 -21.40 12.67 -38.32
C GLN A 16 -21.57 11.32 -39.00
N LEU A 17 -21.14 11.19 -40.27
CA LEU A 17 -21.15 9.92 -40.97
C LEU A 17 -20.19 8.92 -40.31
N SER A 18 -18.94 9.32 -40.00
CA SER A 18 -17.97 8.47 -39.31
C SER A 18 -18.48 8.01 -37.94
N LEU A 19 -19.12 8.91 -37.19
CA LEU A 19 -19.75 8.58 -35.92
C LEU A 19 -20.89 7.58 -36.11
N ALA A 20 -21.81 7.82 -37.04
CA ALA A 20 -22.91 6.90 -37.33
C ALA A 20 -22.42 5.51 -37.77
N LEU A 21 -21.37 5.45 -38.59
CA LEU A 21 -20.72 4.19 -39.01
C LEU A 21 -20.10 3.46 -37.81
N ALA A 22 -19.33 4.17 -36.98
CA ALA A 22 -18.67 3.59 -35.80
C ALA A 22 -19.69 3.06 -34.77
N CYS A 23 -20.86 3.69 -34.66
CA CYS A 23 -21.92 3.26 -33.74
C CYS A 23 -22.83 2.17 -34.32
N GLY A 24 -23.19 2.27 -35.60
CA GLY A 24 -24.18 1.42 -36.25
C GLY A 24 -23.69 0.01 -36.58
N PHE A 25 -22.40 -0.16 -36.85
CA PHE A 25 -21.82 -1.47 -37.19
C PHE A 25 -21.21 -2.22 -36.00
N GLY A 26 -21.27 -1.67 -34.78
CA GLY A 26 -20.72 -2.32 -33.60
C GLY A 26 -19.23 -2.64 -33.76
N GLN A 27 -18.85 -3.92 -33.56
CA GLN A 27 -17.48 -4.42 -33.71
C GLN A 27 -17.22 -5.08 -35.09
N LEU A 28 -18.01 -4.73 -36.12
CA LEU A 28 -17.92 -5.33 -37.48
C LEU A 28 -16.98 -4.55 -38.41
N SER A 29 -16.67 -5.12 -39.58
CA SER A 29 -15.59 -4.73 -40.50
C SER A 29 -15.39 -3.23 -40.83
N PRO A 30 -16.41 -2.34 -40.87
CA PRO A 30 -16.17 -0.90 -41.09
C PRO A 30 -15.36 -0.22 -39.98
N GLY A 31 -15.41 -0.72 -38.74
CA GLY A 31 -14.59 -0.18 -37.66
C GLY A 31 -13.11 -0.56 -37.77
N ASN A 32 -12.78 -1.72 -38.34
CA ASN A 32 -11.40 -2.08 -38.70
C ASN A 32 -10.80 -1.11 -39.73
N TYR A 33 -11.61 -0.61 -40.66
CA TYR A 33 -11.15 0.42 -41.62
C TYR A 33 -10.77 1.72 -40.90
N LEU A 34 -11.60 2.18 -39.95
CA LEU A 34 -11.34 3.38 -39.15
C LEU A 34 -10.18 3.20 -38.16
N LEU A 35 -9.85 1.98 -37.75
CA LEU A 35 -8.65 1.67 -36.97
C LEU A 35 -7.37 1.63 -37.83
N ALA A 36 -7.47 1.14 -39.06
CA ALA A 36 -6.33 1.06 -39.98
C ALA A 36 -5.90 2.43 -40.52
N GLN A 37 -6.83 3.39 -40.58
CA GLN A 37 -6.58 4.77 -40.97
C GLN A 37 -6.56 5.66 -39.72
N ASP A 38 -5.40 6.17 -39.31
CA ASP A 38 -5.29 7.06 -38.16
C ASP A 38 -5.91 8.44 -38.47
N MET A 39 -7.18 8.61 -38.11
CA MET A 39 -7.93 9.87 -38.26
C MET A 39 -7.70 10.82 -37.08
N PHE A 40 -6.90 10.46 -36.08
CA PHE A 40 -6.69 11.27 -34.87
C PHE A 40 -6.25 12.71 -35.19
N PRO A 41 -5.27 12.97 -36.09
CA PRO A 41 -4.86 14.33 -36.43
C PRO A 41 -5.98 15.14 -37.09
N ALA A 42 -6.79 14.50 -37.95
CA ALA A 42 -7.90 15.15 -38.63
C ALA A 42 -9.01 15.54 -37.64
N ILE A 43 -9.34 14.65 -36.70
CA ILE A 43 -10.36 14.92 -35.67
C ILE A 43 -9.88 16.01 -34.70
N VAL A 44 -8.60 15.98 -34.27
CA VAL A 44 -8.02 17.04 -33.43
C VAL A 44 -8.00 18.39 -34.16
N SER A 45 -7.78 18.41 -35.48
CA SER A 45 -7.84 19.64 -36.28
C SER A 45 -9.25 20.28 -36.25
N LEU A 46 -10.31 19.48 -36.17
CA LEU A 46 -11.69 19.98 -36.05
C LEU A 46 -11.92 20.64 -34.69
N ILE A 47 -11.35 20.06 -33.63
CA ILE A 47 -11.47 20.58 -32.26
C ILE A 47 -10.73 21.91 -32.12
N ARG A 48 -9.55 22.03 -32.74
CA ARG A 48 -8.67 23.21 -32.60
C ARG A 48 -9.04 24.38 -33.52
N SER A 49 -9.70 24.13 -34.65
CA SER A 49 -10.04 25.21 -35.59
C SER A 49 -11.17 26.09 -35.03
N PRO A 50 -11.01 27.44 -35.01
CA PRO A 50 -12.03 28.37 -34.54
C PRO A 50 -13.38 28.23 -35.27
N THR A 51 -13.38 27.78 -36.53
CA THR A 51 -14.60 27.66 -37.34
C THR A 51 -15.35 26.35 -37.09
N THR A 52 -14.64 25.29 -36.67
CA THR A 52 -15.20 23.95 -36.44
C THR A 52 -15.27 23.53 -34.97
N THR A 53 -14.74 24.33 -34.04
CA THR A 53 -14.77 24.03 -32.58
C THR A 53 -16.19 23.83 -32.01
N ARG A 54 -17.23 24.29 -32.73
CA ARG A 54 -18.63 24.02 -32.39
C ARG A 54 -19.02 22.54 -32.50
N TYR A 55 -18.23 21.74 -33.23
CA TYR A 55 -18.44 20.31 -33.45
C TYR A 55 -17.61 19.44 -32.49
N SER A 56 -16.92 20.04 -31.52
CA SER A 56 -16.02 19.32 -30.60
C SER A 56 -16.70 18.21 -29.81
N PHE A 57 -17.99 18.33 -29.50
CA PHE A 57 -18.76 17.27 -28.83
C PHE A 57 -18.75 15.96 -29.61
N GLU A 58 -19.10 16.02 -30.90
CA GLU A 58 -19.15 14.83 -31.77
C GLU A 58 -17.75 14.30 -32.06
N ALA A 59 -16.76 15.20 -32.16
CA ALA A 59 -15.36 14.85 -32.34
C ALA A 59 -14.80 14.04 -31.16
N PHE A 60 -15.01 14.50 -29.92
CA PHE A 60 -14.58 13.76 -28.72
C PHE A 60 -15.33 12.44 -28.56
N LEU A 61 -16.61 12.40 -28.92
CA LEU A 61 -17.39 11.17 -28.88
C LEU A 61 -16.84 10.14 -29.87
N LEU A 62 -16.55 10.54 -31.11
CA LEU A 62 -15.93 9.66 -32.10
C LEU A 62 -14.58 9.10 -31.60
N LEU A 63 -13.71 9.96 -31.04
CA LEU A 63 -12.42 9.52 -30.49
C LEU A 63 -12.60 8.45 -29.40
N ALA A 64 -13.52 8.66 -28.47
CA ALA A 64 -13.76 7.69 -27.39
C ALA A 64 -14.36 6.38 -27.90
N ILE A 65 -15.22 6.42 -28.92
CA ILE A 65 -15.80 5.22 -29.55
C ILE A 65 -14.71 4.42 -30.26
N LEU A 66 -13.86 5.08 -31.04
CA LEU A 66 -12.75 4.44 -31.73
C LEU A 66 -11.73 3.86 -30.74
N ALA A 67 -11.43 4.56 -29.64
CA ALA A 67 -10.56 4.04 -28.57
C ALA A 67 -11.12 2.81 -27.85
N ASN A 68 -12.43 2.57 -27.92
CA ASN A 68 -13.09 1.41 -27.33
C ASN A 68 -13.32 0.24 -28.29
N TYR A 69 -12.93 0.39 -29.55
CA TYR A 69 -13.05 -0.68 -30.54
C TYR A 69 -12.06 -1.82 -30.24
N HIS A 70 -12.53 -3.07 -30.26
CA HIS A 70 -11.82 -4.31 -29.84
C HIS A 70 -11.08 -4.24 -28.49
N ARG A 71 -11.50 -3.39 -27.55
CA ARG A 71 -10.81 -3.21 -26.26
C ARG A 71 -10.67 -4.50 -25.44
N ALA A 72 -11.62 -5.43 -25.53
CA ALA A 72 -11.54 -6.70 -24.80
C ALA A 72 -10.50 -7.68 -25.39
N ASP A 73 -10.22 -7.58 -26.70
CA ASP A 73 -9.47 -8.59 -27.44
C ASP A 73 -8.10 -8.10 -27.93
N ALA A 74 -7.93 -6.78 -28.12
CA ALA A 74 -6.76 -6.20 -28.80
C ALA A 74 -6.44 -4.74 -28.36
N ALA A 75 -6.66 -4.39 -27.10
CA ALA A 75 -6.49 -3.00 -26.63
C ALA A 75 -5.08 -2.40 -26.85
N SER A 76 -4.02 -3.21 -26.80
CA SER A 76 -2.64 -2.76 -27.07
C SER A 76 -2.39 -2.38 -28.53
N LEU A 77 -3.28 -2.79 -29.44
CA LEU A 77 -3.20 -2.52 -30.87
C LEU A 77 -4.08 -1.34 -31.31
N ASN A 78 -4.85 -0.74 -30.38
CA ASN A 78 -5.75 0.38 -30.71
C ASN A 78 -5.00 1.73 -30.72
N PRO A 79 -4.80 2.37 -31.89
CA PRO A 79 -4.03 3.61 -31.98
C PRO A 79 -4.70 4.79 -31.29
N TYR A 80 -6.04 4.87 -31.28
CA TYR A 80 -6.78 5.96 -30.64
C TYR A 80 -6.68 5.89 -29.11
N LEU A 81 -6.70 4.68 -28.54
CA LEU A 81 -6.51 4.49 -27.11
C LEU A 81 -5.10 4.93 -26.68
N LYS A 82 -4.08 4.55 -27.47
CA LYS A 82 -2.70 4.99 -27.26
C LYS A 82 -2.56 6.51 -27.35
N HIS A 83 -3.17 7.15 -28.35
CA HIS A 83 -3.18 8.61 -28.47
C HIS A 83 -3.83 9.30 -27.27
N ILE A 84 -4.94 8.78 -26.75
CA ILE A 84 -5.59 9.30 -25.52
C ILE A 84 -4.68 9.13 -24.30
N GLN A 85 -3.97 8.01 -24.17
CA GLN A 85 -3.05 7.76 -23.06
C GLN A 85 -1.80 8.67 -23.09
N GLU A 86 -1.23 8.87 -24.28
CA GLU A 86 0.07 9.52 -24.45
C GLU A 86 -0.02 11.04 -24.67
N THR A 87 -1.18 11.55 -25.12
CA THR A 87 -1.32 12.97 -25.42
C THR A 87 -1.03 13.86 -24.21
N GLY A 88 -0.16 14.86 -24.41
CA GLY A 88 0.11 15.96 -23.49
C GLY A 88 -0.50 17.28 -23.97
N ASP A 89 -1.44 17.22 -24.91
CA ASP A 89 -2.07 18.39 -25.50
C ASP A 89 -3.06 19.05 -24.54
N VAL A 90 -2.58 20.07 -23.83
CA VAL A 90 -3.35 20.87 -22.87
C VAL A 90 -4.57 21.53 -23.52
N THR A 91 -4.49 21.97 -24.78
CA THR A 91 -5.61 22.60 -25.49
C THR A 91 -6.73 21.60 -25.76
N LEU A 92 -6.38 20.38 -26.19
CA LEU A 92 -7.35 19.29 -26.38
C LEU A 92 -8.03 18.92 -25.06
N MET A 93 -7.26 18.80 -23.97
CA MET A 93 -7.79 18.46 -22.65
C MET A 93 -8.74 19.54 -22.12
N HIS A 94 -8.38 20.82 -22.22
CA HIS A 94 -9.28 21.93 -21.89
C HIS A 94 -10.52 21.94 -22.78
N GLY A 95 -10.39 21.62 -24.07
CA GLY A 95 -11.53 21.47 -24.98
C GLY A 95 -12.53 20.42 -24.49
N LEU A 96 -12.05 19.26 -24.03
CA LEU A 96 -12.92 18.22 -23.46
C LEU A 96 -13.60 18.69 -22.16
N LEU A 97 -12.85 19.32 -21.25
CA LEU A 97 -13.41 19.88 -20.01
C LEU A 97 -14.46 20.96 -20.28
N TRP A 98 -14.23 21.79 -21.30
CA TRP A 98 -15.16 22.83 -21.74
C TRP A 98 -16.46 22.20 -22.26
N VAL A 99 -16.39 21.27 -23.23
CA VAL A 99 -17.60 20.61 -23.76
C VAL A 99 -18.35 19.84 -22.68
N THR A 100 -17.62 19.13 -21.80
CA THR A 100 -18.20 18.37 -20.68
C THR A 100 -18.98 19.29 -19.74
N ARG A 101 -18.42 20.46 -19.40
CA ARG A 101 -19.09 21.47 -18.58
C ARG A 101 -20.45 21.88 -19.17
N TYR A 102 -20.53 22.26 -20.44
CA TYR A 102 -21.79 22.71 -21.06
C TYR A 102 -22.82 21.59 -21.15
N ALA A 103 -22.38 20.40 -21.54
CA ALA A 103 -23.26 19.25 -21.61
C ALA A 103 -23.83 18.87 -20.24
N CYS A 104 -23.00 18.87 -19.19
CA CYS A 104 -23.45 18.67 -17.81
C CYS A 104 -24.45 19.75 -17.37
N ALA A 105 -24.13 21.03 -17.58
CA ALA A 105 -25.01 22.13 -17.22
C ALA A 105 -26.36 22.08 -17.96
N ARG A 106 -26.35 21.71 -19.25
CA ARG A 106 -27.57 21.52 -20.04
C ARG A 106 -28.42 20.37 -19.52
N SER A 107 -27.80 19.24 -19.19
CA SER A 107 -28.52 18.09 -18.60
C SER A 107 -29.14 18.45 -17.25
N VAL A 108 -28.39 19.13 -16.36
CA VAL A 108 -28.91 19.62 -15.08
C VAL A 108 -30.10 20.55 -15.28
N LYS A 109 -30.00 21.50 -16.22
CA LYS A 109 -31.11 22.42 -16.53
C LYS A 109 -32.36 21.66 -16.94
N VAL A 110 -32.25 20.61 -17.78
CA VAL A 110 -33.42 19.84 -18.20
C VAL A 110 -34.07 19.09 -17.02
N TYR A 111 -33.28 18.51 -16.10
CA TYR A 111 -33.85 17.94 -14.88
C TYR A 111 -34.63 18.98 -14.07
N ARG A 112 -34.12 20.20 -13.95
CA ARG A 112 -34.76 21.29 -13.20
C ARG A 112 -35.97 21.89 -13.90
N ASP A 113 -35.96 21.96 -15.23
CA ASP A 113 -37.11 22.39 -16.03
C ASP A 113 -38.30 21.41 -15.88
N ILE A 114 -38.04 20.12 -15.61
CA ILE A 114 -39.07 19.12 -15.28
C ILE A 114 -39.64 19.35 -13.88
N HIS A 115 -38.77 19.58 -12.88
CA HIS A 115 -39.19 19.82 -11.50
C HIS A 115 -38.22 20.77 -10.81
N ASP A 116 -38.68 21.99 -10.49
CA ASP A 116 -37.87 22.98 -9.78
C ASP A 116 -37.62 22.54 -8.33
N ASP A 117 -36.35 22.44 -7.99
CA ASP A 117 -35.86 21.96 -6.70
C ASP A 117 -35.06 23.03 -5.95
N THR A 118 -35.28 24.29 -6.31
CA THR A 118 -34.70 25.46 -5.63
C THR A 118 -35.18 25.54 -4.17
N PRO A 119 -34.27 25.66 -3.18
CA PRO A 119 -34.66 25.80 -1.78
C PRO A 119 -35.58 27.01 -1.56
N PRO A 120 -36.65 26.88 -0.73
CA PRO A 120 -37.57 27.99 -0.48
C PRO A 120 -36.86 29.14 0.22
N SER A 121 -36.98 30.36 -0.34
CA SER A 121 -36.55 31.60 0.31
C SER A 121 -37.67 32.14 1.21
N PHE A 122 -37.33 32.88 2.27
CA PHE A 122 -38.32 33.44 3.22
C PHE A 122 -39.43 34.28 2.54
N THR A 123 -39.14 34.86 1.36
CA THR A 123 -40.11 35.61 0.53
C THR A 123 -41.01 34.73 -0.33
N SER A 124 -40.61 33.49 -0.66
CA SER A 124 -41.39 32.57 -1.52
C SER A 124 -42.56 31.90 -0.80
N THR A 125 -42.50 31.77 0.53
CA THR A 125 -43.55 31.17 1.37
C THR A 125 -44.84 32.02 1.38
N MET A 126 -44.77 33.32 1.06
CA MET A 126 -45.96 34.18 0.98
C MET A 126 -46.74 34.00 -0.33
N SER A 127 -46.10 33.51 -1.40
CA SER A 127 -46.77 33.27 -2.70
C SER A 127 -47.54 31.94 -2.73
N SER A 128 -47.11 30.93 -1.97
CA SER A 128 -47.72 29.60 -1.96
C SER A 128 -49.03 29.52 -1.16
N ILE A 129 -49.30 30.50 -0.28
CA ILE A 129 -50.58 30.62 0.44
C ILE A 129 -51.72 31.02 -0.53
N PHE A 130 -51.43 31.73 -1.63
CA PHE A 130 -52.44 32.14 -2.60
C PHE A 130 -52.81 31.06 -3.64
N SER A 131 -51.98 30.01 -3.81
CA SER A 131 -52.25 28.93 -4.78
C SER A 131 -53.12 27.78 -4.25
N VAL A 132 -53.52 27.82 -2.97
CA VAL A 132 -54.35 26.79 -2.32
C VAL A 132 -55.81 26.77 -2.82
N PHE A 133 -56.23 27.75 -3.63
CA PHE A 133 -57.61 27.88 -4.12
C PHE A 133 -57.88 27.34 -5.55
N ARG A 134 -57.05 26.43 -6.08
CA ARG A 134 -57.32 25.78 -7.38
C ARG A 134 -57.39 24.26 -7.26
N PRO A 135 -58.48 23.59 -7.67
CA PRO A 135 -58.50 22.14 -7.80
C PRO A 135 -57.73 21.76 -9.08
N ALA A 136 -56.56 21.15 -8.92
CA ALA A 136 -55.80 20.58 -10.03
C ALA A 136 -55.80 19.05 -9.93
N ALA A 137 -55.86 18.39 -11.09
CA ALA A 137 -55.76 16.94 -11.21
C ALA A 137 -54.48 16.41 -10.53
N ALA A 138 -54.56 15.20 -9.97
CA ALA A 138 -53.42 14.57 -9.32
C ALA A 138 -52.22 14.51 -10.28
N PRO A 139 -51.03 15.01 -9.89
CA PRO A 139 -49.86 14.96 -10.75
C PRO A 139 -49.45 13.51 -11.05
N PRO A 140 -48.90 13.22 -12.24
CA PRO A 140 -48.40 11.89 -12.57
C PRO A 140 -47.34 11.42 -11.56
N PRO A 141 -47.16 10.11 -11.35
CA PRO A 141 -46.14 9.58 -10.47
C PRO A 141 -44.77 10.16 -10.84
N MET A 142 -44.00 10.59 -9.84
CA MET A 142 -42.67 11.21 -10.00
C MET A 142 -41.73 10.41 -10.93
N LYS A 143 -41.90 9.09 -11.01
CA LYS A 143 -41.15 8.16 -11.87
C LYS A 143 -41.38 8.37 -13.37
N GLU A 144 -42.60 8.69 -13.80
CA GLU A 144 -42.94 8.82 -15.24
C GLU A 144 -42.44 10.16 -15.82
N LEU A 145 -42.31 11.19 -14.98
CA LEU A 145 -41.85 12.53 -15.33
C LEU A 145 -40.40 12.56 -15.84
N PHE A 146 -39.56 11.61 -15.44
CA PHE A 146 -38.13 11.58 -15.79
C PHE A 146 -37.75 10.51 -16.82
N SER A 147 -38.73 9.86 -17.47
CA SER A 147 -38.52 8.76 -18.43
C SER A 147 -37.66 9.09 -19.66
N GLY A 148 -37.43 10.37 -19.96
CA GLY A 148 -36.53 10.83 -21.03
C GLY A 148 -35.15 11.29 -20.57
N GLN A 149 -34.81 11.10 -19.29
CA GLN A 149 -33.54 11.53 -18.70
C GLN A 149 -32.61 10.34 -18.44
N PRO A 150 -31.27 10.52 -18.45
CA PRO A 150 -30.54 11.75 -18.81
C PRO A 150 -30.62 12.02 -20.31
N ILE A 151 -30.69 13.29 -20.74
CA ILE A 151 -30.68 13.66 -22.17
C ILE A 151 -29.40 13.21 -22.90
N GLU A 152 -29.42 13.22 -24.23
CA GLU A 152 -28.32 12.82 -25.14
C GLU A 152 -27.00 13.56 -24.85
N ALA A 153 -27.05 14.81 -24.38
CA ALA A 153 -25.85 15.56 -24.00
C ALA A 153 -25.01 14.83 -22.94
N SER A 154 -25.63 14.00 -22.09
CA SER A 154 -24.94 13.24 -21.04
C SER A 154 -23.98 12.18 -21.58
N VAL A 155 -24.05 11.84 -22.87
CA VAL A 155 -23.13 10.89 -23.50
C VAL A 155 -21.67 11.37 -23.45
N ILE A 156 -21.44 12.68 -23.23
CA ILE A 156 -20.10 13.25 -23.02
C ILE A 156 -19.36 12.65 -21.82
N LEU A 157 -20.08 12.08 -20.86
CA LEU A 157 -19.48 11.40 -19.72
C LEU A 157 -18.61 10.21 -20.16
N PHE A 158 -18.86 9.66 -21.35
CA PHE A 158 -18.06 8.59 -21.92
C PHE A 158 -16.64 9.03 -22.33
N PRO A 159 -16.43 10.03 -23.23
CA PRO A 159 -15.08 10.54 -23.49
C PRO A 159 -14.42 11.12 -22.24
N PHE A 160 -15.19 11.72 -21.31
CA PHE A 160 -14.66 12.16 -20.01
C PHE A 160 -14.11 10.98 -19.20
N PHE A 161 -14.87 9.89 -19.08
CA PHE A 161 -14.43 8.66 -18.40
C PHE A 161 -13.16 8.07 -19.02
N GLU A 162 -13.05 8.05 -20.35
CA GLU A 162 -11.84 7.54 -21.01
C GLU A 162 -10.61 8.39 -20.66
N HIS A 163 -10.73 9.72 -20.71
CA HIS A 163 -9.58 10.60 -20.42
C HIS A 163 -9.21 10.59 -18.94
N ILE A 164 -10.19 10.62 -18.01
CA ILE A 164 -9.91 10.57 -16.57
C ILE A 164 -9.27 9.24 -16.17
N SER A 165 -9.65 8.14 -16.82
CA SER A 165 -9.10 6.80 -16.54
C SER A 165 -7.70 6.63 -17.14
N GLN A 166 -7.49 7.06 -18.39
CA GLN A 166 -6.31 6.68 -19.17
C GLN A 166 -5.18 7.72 -19.17
N ASN A 167 -5.46 9.00 -18.87
CA ASN A 167 -4.49 10.08 -19.05
C ASN A 167 -4.15 10.82 -17.74
N ARG A 168 -2.88 10.73 -17.31
CA ARG A 168 -2.41 11.39 -16.08
C ARG A 168 -2.40 12.92 -16.16
N ALA A 169 -2.04 13.48 -17.30
CA ALA A 169 -2.04 14.93 -17.49
C ALA A 169 -3.47 15.49 -17.45
N PHE A 170 -4.45 14.76 -17.98
CA PHE A 170 -5.85 15.12 -17.87
C PHE A 170 -6.34 15.12 -16.42
N ARG A 171 -5.93 14.14 -15.60
CA ARG A 171 -6.24 14.13 -14.15
C ARG A 171 -5.66 15.34 -13.42
N ALA A 172 -4.42 15.74 -13.74
CA ALA A 172 -3.81 16.93 -13.17
C ALA A 172 -4.57 18.22 -13.54
N ILE A 173 -4.89 18.41 -14.82
CA ILE A 173 -5.68 19.57 -15.28
C ILE A 173 -7.08 19.55 -14.68
N PHE A 174 -7.71 18.37 -14.55
CA PHE A 174 -9.01 18.25 -13.89
C PHE A 174 -8.94 18.63 -12.40
N ALA A 175 -7.89 18.22 -11.68
CA ALA A 175 -7.67 18.62 -10.28
C ALA A 175 -7.54 20.14 -10.13
N GLU A 176 -6.87 20.82 -11.07
CA GLU A 176 -6.80 22.29 -11.11
C GLU A 176 -8.18 22.95 -11.27
N THR A 177 -9.14 22.29 -11.93
CA THR A 177 -10.53 22.78 -12.02
C THR A 177 -11.33 22.64 -10.71
N ILE A 178 -10.85 21.82 -9.78
CA ILE A 178 -11.45 21.61 -8.47
C ILE A 178 -10.86 22.60 -7.47
N HIS A 179 -9.53 22.69 -7.39
CA HIS A 179 -8.85 23.59 -6.48
C HIS A 179 -7.49 24.05 -7.04
N PRO A 180 -7.19 25.37 -7.10
CA PRO A 180 -5.99 25.89 -7.74
C PRO A 180 -4.69 25.62 -6.95
N ASP A 181 -4.76 25.48 -5.63
CA ASP A 181 -3.60 25.11 -4.78
C ASP A 181 -4.01 24.04 -3.76
N PRO A 182 -4.13 22.76 -4.17
CA PRO A 182 -4.59 21.69 -3.29
C PRO A 182 -3.78 21.58 -2.00
N ILE A 183 -4.41 21.11 -0.91
CA ILE A 183 -3.71 20.79 0.34
C ILE A 183 -2.50 19.91 0.00
N LYS A 184 -1.33 20.40 0.36
CA LYS A 184 -0.09 19.63 0.27
C LYS A 184 -0.08 18.64 1.42
N SER A 185 0.44 17.44 1.17
CA SER A 185 0.64 16.43 2.23
C SER A 185 1.18 17.14 3.47
N GLN A 186 0.50 16.95 4.60
CA GLN A 186 1.11 17.28 5.87
C GLN A 186 2.21 16.23 6.06
N SER A 187 3.38 16.50 5.49
CA SER A 187 4.59 15.77 5.84
C SER A 187 4.62 15.72 7.36
N ARG A 188 4.72 14.52 7.95
CA ARG A 188 5.26 14.35 9.30
C ARG A 188 6.36 15.40 9.49
N PRO A 189 6.40 16.17 10.59
CA PRO A 189 7.28 17.32 10.74
C PRO A 189 8.67 17.01 10.21
N THR A 190 9.01 17.62 9.08
CA THR A 190 10.33 17.54 8.49
C THR A 190 11.25 18.38 9.38
N SER A 191 12.23 17.75 10.02
CA SER A 191 13.37 18.48 10.57
C SER A 191 14.08 19.25 9.43
N PRO A 192 14.68 20.42 9.71
CA PRO A 192 15.02 21.40 8.69
C PRO A 192 16.08 20.89 7.72
N ARG A 193 15.74 20.79 6.43
CA ARG A 193 16.69 20.56 5.34
C ARG A 193 17.46 21.85 5.03
N LEU A 194 18.79 21.77 5.08
CA LEU A 194 19.69 22.71 4.42
C LEU A 194 19.43 22.71 2.90
N GLN A 195 19.20 23.90 2.35
CA GLN A 195 19.06 24.14 0.92
C GLN A 195 20.39 23.88 0.20
N THR A 196 20.38 23.00 -0.80
CA THR A 196 21.37 23.01 -1.88
C THR A 196 20.63 23.03 -3.21
N THR A 197 21.05 23.98 -4.05
CA THR A 197 20.46 24.35 -5.34
C THR A 197 21.11 23.54 -6.46
N ARG A 198 20.34 22.83 -7.32
CA ARG A 198 20.66 22.54 -8.74
C ARG A 198 19.55 21.78 -9.52
N PRO A 199 19.58 21.74 -10.87
CA PRO A 199 18.50 22.13 -11.79
C PRO A 199 17.63 20.96 -12.28
N PRO A 200 16.50 21.22 -13.00
CA PRO A 200 15.53 20.19 -13.35
C PRO A 200 16.01 19.31 -14.53
N LEU A 201 15.97 17.99 -14.36
CA LEU A 201 16.22 17.02 -15.45
C LEU A 201 14.98 16.14 -15.69
N GLY A 202 14.45 16.23 -16.92
CA GLY A 202 13.85 15.14 -17.70
C GLY A 202 12.53 14.51 -17.25
N SER A 203 11.44 14.86 -17.93
CA SER A 203 10.13 14.18 -17.86
C SER A 203 10.20 12.68 -18.22
N PRO A 204 9.70 11.75 -17.39
CA PRO A 204 9.60 10.33 -17.74
C PRO A 204 8.50 10.09 -18.78
N LYS A 205 8.75 9.15 -19.72
CA LYS A 205 7.86 8.81 -20.83
C LYS A 205 6.64 8.00 -20.35
N ASN A 206 5.46 8.38 -20.84
CA ASN A 206 4.18 7.68 -20.69
C ASN A 206 4.23 6.29 -21.37
N THR A 207 3.94 5.22 -20.64
CA THR A 207 3.57 3.91 -21.20
C THR A 207 2.29 3.43 -20.50
N GLY A 208 1.13 3.70 -21.09
CA GLY A 208 -0.17 3.31 -20.56
C GLY A 208 -0.52 1.86 -20.88
N THR A 209 -0.92 1.09 -19.87
CA THR A 209 -1.68 -0.16 -20.03
C THR A 209 -3.18 0.16 -20.12
N PRO A 210 -3.96 -0.51 -20.99
CA PRO A 210 -5.36 -0.16 -21.20
C PRO A 210 -6.26 -0.68 -20.06
N LEU A 211 -6.77 0.22 -19.21
CA LEU A 211 -7.76 -0.14 -18.16
C LEU A 211 -9.10 -0.60 -18.78
N GLY A 212 -9.91 -1.32 -17.99
CA GLY A 212 -11.16 -1.98 -18.41
C GLY A 212 -12.20 -1.10 -19.11
N SER A 213 -13.06 -1.74 -19.89
CA SER A 213 -14.14 -1.07 -20.63
C SER A 213 -15.23 -0.53 -19.70
N PRO A 214 -15.80 0.65 -19.97
CA PRO A 214 -16.96 1.16 -19.24
C PRO A 214 -18.13 0.16 -19.26
N ARG A 215 -18.93 0.15 -18.18
CA ARG A 215 -20.13 -0.71 -18.06
C ARG A 215 -21.17 -0.46 -19.16
N LEU A 216 -21.09 0.69 -19.83
CA LEU A 216 -21.94 1.06 -20.96
C LEU A 216 -21.17 1.04 -22.28
N ARG A 217 -21.75 0.39 -23.30
CA ARG A 217 -21.23 0.46 -24.68
C ARG A 217 -21.82 1.68 -25.40
N PRO A 218 -21.02 2.47 -26.15
CA PRO A 218 -21.52 3.63 -26.90
C PRO A 218 -22.58 3.32 -27.95
N ALA A 219 -22.47 2.16 -28.61
CA ALA A 219 -23.40 1.74 -29.67
C ALA A 219 -24.84 1.57 -29.15
N SER A 220 -25.03 1.11 -27.91
CA SER A 220 -26.35 0.98 -27.26
C SER A 220 -27.00 2.31 -26.91
N LEU A 221 -26.23 3.39 -26.77
CA LEU A 221 -26.74 4.74 -26.44
C LEU A 221 -27.23 5.49 -27.68
N ILE A 222 -26.52 5.34 -28.80
CA ILE A 222 -26.77 6.10 -30.03
C ILE A 222 -27.93 5.49 -30.83
N MET A 223 -28.14 4.16 -30.74
CA MET A 223 -29.29 3.49 -31.35
C MET A 223 -30.64 3.80 -30.68
N ALA A 224 -30.62 4.41 -29.48
CA ALA A 224 -31.82 4.77 -28.71
C ALA A 224 -32.22 6.26 -28.82
N GLY A 225 -31.36 7.12 -29.36
CA GLY A 225 -31.61 8.56 -29.53
C GLY A 225 -31.91 8.90 -30.98
N ARG A 226 -33.05 9.56 -31.26
CA ARG A 226 -33.26 10.19 -32.58
C ARG A 226 -32.20 11.27 -32.74
N THR A 227 -31.43 11.21 -33.82
CA THR A 227 -30.32 12.11 -34.20
C THR A 227 -30.80 13.53 -34.55
N ALA A 228 -31.56 14.17 -33.68
CA ALA A 228 -31.99 15.55 -33.83
C ALA A 228 -31.09 16.49 -33.00
N SER A 229 -30.12 17.10 -33.69
CA SER A 229 -29.34 18.29 -33.31
C SER A 229 -28.49 18.24 -32.02
N ILE A 230 -27.50 17.34 -32.00
CA ILE A 230 -26.34 17.40 -31.08
C ILE A 230 -25.50 18.68 -31.31
N ALA A 231 -25.50 19.22 -32.53
CA ALA A 231 -24.86 20.48 -32.89
C ALA A 231 -25.40 21.72 -32.13
N SER A 232 -26.62 21.65 -31.55
CA SER A 232 -27.21 22.76 -30.80
C SER A 232 -26.60 23.00 -29.42
N VAL A 233 -25.87 22.03 -28.86
CA VAL A 233 -25.30 22.10 -27.49
C VAL A 233 -24.22 23.18 -27.37
N VAL A 234 -23.52 23.50 -28.47
CA VAL A 234 -22.40 24.47 -28.49
C VAL A 234 -22.77 25.80 -29.17
N GLN A 235 -23.86 25.84 -29.96
CA GLN A 235 -24.23 26.97 -30.82
C GLN A 235 -24.60 28.29 -30.10
N GLN A 236 -24.77 28.31 -28.77
CA GLN A 236 -25.17 29.52 -28.03
C GLN A 236 -24.02 30.30 -27.37
N SER A 237 -22.76 29.92 -27.59
CA SER A 237 -21.62 30.61 -26.98
C SER A 237 -20.89 31.52 -27.98
N LYS A 238 -20.74 32.81 -27.64
CA LYS A 238 -19.79 33.70 -28.34
C LYS A 238 -18.37 33.15 -28.10
N PRO A 239 -17.50 33.10 -29.12
CA PRO A 239 -16.12 32.66 -28.95
C PRO A 239 -15.34 33.74 -28.20
N ASP A 240 -15.36 33.69 -26.86
CA ASP A 240 -14.40 34.46 -26.06
C ASP A 240 -13.04 33.78 -26.18
N THR A 241 -12.09 34.50 -26.76
CA THR A 241 -10.69 34.12 -27.02
C THR A 241 -9.83 33.89 -25.76
N GLN A 242 -10.43 33.71 -24.60
CA GLN A 242 -9.76 33.35 -23.33
C GLN A 242 -10.06 31.90 -22.93
N LEU A 243 -9.78 30.95 -23.83
CA LEU A 243 -10.08 29.51 -23.68
C LEU A 243 -9.41 28.81 -22.48
N HIS A 244 -8.62 29.52 -21.67
CA HIS A 244 -7.62 28.94 -20.77
C HIS A 244 -7.69 29.38 -19.31
N GLN A 245 -8.75 30.06 -18.85
CA GLN A 245 -8.89 30.44 -17.44
C GLN A 245 -10.30 30.10 -16.90
N ASN A 246 -10.36 29.34 -15.79
CA ASN A 246 -11.56 29.03 -15.00
C ASN A 246 -12.64 28.12 -15.63
N ILE A 247 -12.24 26.98 -16.21
CA ILE A 247 -13.20 25.95 -16.66
C ILE A 247 -13.76 25.20 -15.44
N ARG A 248 -14.93 25.64 -14.94
CA ARG A 248 -15.67 25.04 -13.81
C ARG A 248 -16.36 23.71 -14.18
N CYS A 249 -15.61 22.73 -14.69
CA CYS A 249 -16.16 21.45 -15.15
C CYS A 249 -16.61 20.55 -14.00
N ALA A 250 -15.80 20.45 -12.94
CA ALA A 250 -16.03 19.54 -11.82
C ALA A 250 -17.37 19.80 -11.10
N SER A 251 -17.72 21.07 -10.86
CA SER A 251 -18.98 21.43 -10.18
C SER A 251 -20.22 21.03 -10.99
N GLU A 252 -20.23 21.27 -12.29
CA GLU A 252 -21.34 20.90 -13.18
C GLU A 252 -21.46 19.36 -13.30
N PHE A 253 -20.33 18.66 -13.34
CA PHE A 253 -20.31 17.20 -13.32
C PHE A 253 -20.92 16.64 -12.04
N VAL A 254 -20.51 17.11 -10.85
CA VAL A 254 -21.08 16.65 -9.58
C VAL A 254 -22.56 17.02 -9.45
N SER A 255 -22.96 18.19 -9.96
CA SER A 255 -24.38 18.55 -10.06
C SER A 255 -25.16 17.54 -10.90
N LEU A 256 -24.69 17.23 -12.12
CA LEU A 256 -25.34 16.21 -12.95
C LEU A 256 -25.35 14.84 -12.27
N ALA A 257 -24.24 14.44 -11.64
CA ALA A 257 -24.13 13.19 -10.90
C ALA A 257 -25.22 13.07 -9.82
N SER A 258 -25.54 14.17 -9.12
CA SER A 258 -26.60 14.18 -8.10
C SER A 258 -28.00 13.86 -8.68
N TYR A 259 -28.34 14.37 -9.86
CA TYR A 259 -29.63 14.08 -10.51
C TYR A 259 -29.68 12.67 -11.09
N ILE A 260 -28.62 12.24 -11.78
CA ILE A 260 -28.52 10.89 -12.35
C ILE A 260 -28.65 9.85 -11.24
N LEU A 261 -27.88 10.01 -10.15
CA LEU A 261 -27.87 9.05 -9.06
C LEU A 261 -29.14 9.10 -8.21
N ALA A 262 -29.82 10.23 -8.06
CA ALA A 262 -31.12 10.29 -7.39
C ALA A 262 -32.25 9.57 -8.18
N HIS A 263 -32.16 9.53 -9.51
CA HIS A 263 -33.22 9.00 -10.39
C HIS A 263 -32.88 7.68 -11.09
N ALA A 264 -31.77 7.03 -10.75
CA ALA A 264 -31.30 5.81 -11.41
C ALA A 264 -32.35 4.67 -11.41
N GLY A 265 -33.15 4.54 -10.35
CA GLY A 265 -34.20 3.52 -10.18
C GLY A 265 -35.63 3.96 -10.53
N SER A 266 -35.80 5.06 -11.27
CA SER A 266 -37.12 5.69 -11.51
C SER A 266 -37.91 5.10 -12.69
N THR A 267 -37.43 4.13 -13.48
CA THR A 267 -38.11 3.69 -14.71
C THR A 267 -39.10 2.53 -14.55
N SER A 268 -40.21 2.63 -15.29
CA SER A 268 -41.28 1.64 -15.45
C SER A 268 -41.22 0.86 -16.78
N ALA A 269 -40.18 1.06 -17.59
CA ALA A 269 -40.04 0.42 -18.90
C ALA A 269 -38.62 -0.13 -19.11
N GLY A 270 -38.52 -1.36 -19.63
CA GLY A 270 -37.36 -2.23 -19.85
C GLY A 270 -36.08 -1.71 -20.52
N ALA A 271 -35.67 -0.45 -20.40
CA ALA A 271 -34.39 0.07 -20.90
C ALA A 271 -33.49 0.46 -19.72
N GLY A 272 -32.46 -0.34 -19.41
CA GLY A 272 -31.48 -0.08 -18.33
C GLY A 272 -30.50 1.08 -18.61
N ARG A 273 -30.97 2.17 -19.24
CA ARG A 273 -30.14 3.32 -19.65
C ARG A 273 -29.72 4.16 -18.44
N GLU A 274 -30.66 4.44 -17.54
CA GLU A 274 -30.46 5.28 -16.35
C GLU A 274 -29.54 4.60 -15.33
N GLU A 275 -29.79 3.30 -15.08
CA GLU A 275 -28.91 2.42 -14.30
C GLU A 275 -27.47 2.45 -14.87
N GLY A 276 -27.37 2.42 -16.20
CA GLY A 276 -26.11 2.50 -16.92
C GLY A 276 -25.33 3.80 -16.71
N TYR A 277 -26.00 4.94 -16.81
CA TYR A 277 -25.40 6.25 -16.53
C TYR A 277 -25.02 6.40 -15.06
N ALA A 278 -25.83 5.86 -14.14
CA ALA A 278 -25.49 5.82 -12.72
C ALA A 278 -24.20 5.04 -12.46
N GLY A 279 -24.05 3.86 -13.10
CA GLY A 279 -22.81 3.09 -13.06
C GLY A 279 -21.61 3.88 -13.60
N LEU A 280 -21.75 4.53 -14.77
CA LEU A 280 -20.69 5.35 -15.36
C LEU A 280 -20.28 6.52 -14.47
N VAL A 281 -21.25 7.22 -13.86
CA VAL A 281 -20.98 8.33 -12.92
C VAL A 281 -20.21 7.82 -11.70
N LEU A 282 -20.61 6.69 -11.12
CA LEU A 282 -19.90 6.08 -9.99
C LEU A 282 -18.49 5.63 -10.37
N ASP A 283 -18.30 5.06 -11.57
CA ASP A 283 -16.98 4.66 -12.08
C ASP A 283 -16.07 5.90 -12.28
N ILE A 284 -16.60 7.02 -12.79
CA ILE A 284 -15.85 8.29 -12.92
C ILE A 284 -15.46 8.82 -11.53
N LEU A 285 -16.40 8.87 -10.58
CA LEU A 285 -16.14 9.35 -9.23
C LEU A 285 -15.14 8.45 -8.50
N GLU A 286 -15.19 7.13 -8.74
CA GLU A 286 -14.20 6.18 -8.22
C GLU A 286 -12.79 6.54 -8.71
N ARG A 287 -12.63 6.79 -10.03
CA ARG A 287 -11.33 7.21 -10.58
C ARG A 287 -10.85 8.53 -9.97
N CYS A 288 -11.77 9.44 -9.67
CA CYS A 288 -11.44 10.71 -9.02
C CYS A 288 -10.92 10.52 -7.59
N VAL A 289 -11.55 9.65 -6.79
CA VAL A 289 -11.07 9.38 -5.41
C VAL A 289 -9.89 8.41 -5.38
N ALA A 290 -9.60 7.69 -6.47
CA ALA A 290 -8.42 6.84 -6.61
C ALA A 290 -7.14 7.65 -6.89
N ASP A 291 -7.27 8.85 -7.48
CA ASP A 291 -6.15 9.74 -7.76
C ASP A 291 -5.94 10.71 -6.59
N GLU A 292 -4.78 10.61 -5.94
CA GLU A 292 -4.42 11.40 -4.77
C GLU A 292 -4.42 12.91 -5.04
N GLY A 293 -4.05 13.34 -6.26
CA GLY A 293 -4.04 14.76 -6.64
C GLY A 293 -5.46 15.33 -6.72
N ILE A 294 -6.36 14.59 -7.36
CA ILE A 294 -7.79 14.95 -7.42
C ILE A 294 -8.41 14.92 -6.01
N LEU A 295 -8.17 13.86 -5.23
CA LEU A 295 -8.76 13.72 -3.90
C LEU A 295 -8.28 14.82 -2.94
N ARG A 296 -6.99 15.20 -2.98
CA ARG A 296 -6.47 16.38 -2.26
C ARG A 296 -7.17 17.66 -2.68
N ALA A 297 -7.34 17.89 -3.98
CA ALA A 297 -8.07 19.05 -4.47
C ALA A 297 -9.51 19.07 -3.95
N MET A 298 -10.19 17.91 -3.91
CA MET A 298 -11.55 17.79 -3.38
C MET A 298 -11.65 18.06 -1.87
N CYS A 299 -10.65 17.64 -1.11
CA CYS A 299 -10.58 17.82 0.35
C CYS A 299 -10.07 19.21 0.77
N SER A 300 -9.63 20.04 -0.18
CA SER A 300 -9.09 21.37 0.12
C SER A 300 -10.17 22.33 0.65
N PRO A 301 -9.80 23.33 1.45
CA PRO A 301 -10.74 24.33 1.92
C PRO A 301 -11.34 25.10 0.74
N PRO A 302 -12.61 25.51 0.81
CA PRO A 302 -13.26 26.25 -0.28
C PRO A 302 -12.58 27.60 -0.54
N VAL A 303 -12.44 27.96 -1.81
CA VAL A 303 -11.84 29.24 -2.26
C VAL A 303 -12.94 30.29 -2.45
N ALA A 304 -12.62 31.56 -2.19
CA ALA A 304 -13.53 32.67 -2.44
C ALA A 304 -13.92 32.73 -3.93
N GLY A 305 -15.21 32.53 -4.25
CA GLY A 305 -15.73 32.49 -5.62
C GLY A 305 -16.00 31.09 -6.17
N ASP A 306 -15.88 30.06 -5.32
CA ASP A 306 -16.21 28.67 -5.66
C ASP A 306 -17.57 28.50 -6.32
N SER A 307 -17.62 27.55 -7.24
CA SER A 307 -18.81 27.25 -8.03
C SER A 307 -19.88 26.60 -7.16
N ILE A 308 -21.10 27.13 -7.20
CA ILE A 308 -22.23 26.55 -6.50
C ILE A 308 -22.53 25.18 -7.12
N ILE A 309 -22.30 24.11 -6.35
CA ILE A 309 -22.74 22.75 -6.69
C ILE A 309 -24.22 22.66 -6.35
N TRP A 310 -25.06 22.54 -7.37
CA TRP A 310 -26.49 22.27 -7.22
C TRP A 310 -26.70 20.76 -7.03
N LEU A 311 -27.15 20.36 -5.85
CA LEU A 311 -27.51 18.99 -5.53
C LEU A 311 -29.00 18.77 -5.78
N CYS A 312 -29.36 17.63 -6.36
CA CYS A 312 -30.74 17.23 -6.60
C CYS A 312 -31.56 17.22 -5.29
N ARG A 313 -32.69 17.93 -5.29
CA ARG A 313 -33.67 17.94 -4.17
C ARG A 313 -35.07 17.49 -4.60
N GLN A 314 -35.16 16.74 -5.69
CA GLN A 314 -36.43 16.34 -6.30
C GLN A 314 -37.08 15.12 -5.62
N ARG A 315 -36.37 14.41 -4.74
CA ARG A 315 -36.86 13.19 -4.07
C ARG A 315 -36.71 13.28 -2.55
N LEU A 316 -37.76 12.85 -1.84
CA LEU A 316 -37.72 12.70 -0.38
C LEU A 316 -37.06 11.36 0.03
N PRO A 317 -36.36 11.31 1.17
CA PRO A 317 -36.06 12.41 2.09
C PRO A 317 -34.95 13.34 1.58
N LEU A 318 -35.07 14.64 1.87
CA LEU A 318 -34.08 15.66 1.43
C LEU A 318 -32.83 15.64 2.29
N LEU A 319 -31.68 15.92 1.69
CA LEU A 319 -30.45 16.24 2.43
C LEU A 319 -30.57 17.60 3.14
N PRO A 320 -29.89 17.80 4.29
CA PRO A 320 -29.81 19.10 4.96
C PRO A 320 -29.28 20.20 4.03
N LEU A 321 -29.78 21.43 4.21
CA LEU A 321 -29.21 22.59 3.53
C LEU A 321 -27.91 23.00 4.25
N ARG A 322 -26.86 23.27 3.48
CA ARG A 322 -25.59 23.78 4.04
C ARG A 322 -25.71 25.27 4.35
N THR A 323 -25.29 25.66 5.54
CA THR A 323 -25.33 27.05 6.02
C THR A 323 -24.00 27.80 5.81
N GLY A 324 -22.94 27.11 5.39
CA GLY A 324 -21.60 27.66 5.18
C GLY A 324 -20.83 27.00 4.02
N PRO A 325 -19.63 27.53 3.69
CA PRO A 325 -18.79 27.00 2.63
C PRO A 325 -18.21 25.64 3.07
N ALA A 326 -18.19 24.67 2.16
CA ALA A 326 -17.77 23.31 2.44
C ALA A 326 -16.86 22.78 1.33
N SER A 327 -15.90 21.93 1.71
CA SER A 327 -15.00 21.28 0.76
C SER A 327 -15.78 20.49 -0.29
N PHE A 328 -15.20 20.41 -1.49
CA PHE A 328 -15.83 19.78 -2.65
C PHE A 328 -16.17 18.30 -2.38
N ILE A 329 -15.33 17.60 -1.62
CA ILE A 329 -15.52 16.20 -1.24
C ILE A 329 -16.86 15.96 -0.53
N CYS A 330 -17.36 16.92 0.26
CA CYS A 330 -18.65 16.79 0.93
C CYS A 330 -19.79 16.58 -0.09
N SER A 331 -19.72 17.24 -1.25
CA SER A 331 -20.75 17.10 -2.30
C SER A 331 -20.64 15.77 -3.05
N VAL A 332 -19.44 15.19 -3.15
CA VAL A 332 -19.24 13.84 -3.67
C VAL A 332 -19.86 12.80 -2.71
N VAL A 333 -19.70 12.99 -1.40
CA VAL A 333 -20.35 12.14 -0.38
C VAL A 333 -21.88 12.29 -0.43
N ASP A 334 -22.41 13.52 -0.59
CA ASP A 334 -23.86 13.75 -0.75
C ASP A 334 -24.45 12.98 -1.94
N VAL A 335 -23.75 12.99 -3.06
CA VAL A 335 -24.14 12.26 -4.27
C VAL A 335 -24.19 10.74 -4.02
N CYS A 336 -23.27 10.21 -3.22
CA CYS A 336 -23.30 8.81 -2.78
C CYS A 336 -24.51 8.53 -1.89
N ILE A 337 -24.84 9.44 -0.96
CA ILE A 337 -26.02 9.31 -0.10
C ILE A 337 -27.31 9.29 -0.92
N LEU A 338 -27.43 10.18 -1.92
CA LEU A 338 -28.58 10.20 -2.83
C LEU A 338 -28.75 8.85 -3.55
N TYR A 339 -27.65 8.26 -4.02
CA TYR A 339 -27.68 6.94 -4.65
C TYR A 339 -28.19 5.86 -3.68
N LEU A 340 -27.57 5.75 -2.49
CA LEU A 340 -27.90 4.74 -1.49
C LEU A 340 -29.36 4.82 -1.03
N ARG A 341 -29.91 6.04 -0.88
CA ARG A 341 -31.29 6.25 -0.40
C ARG A 341 -32.37 5.96 -1.43
N HIS A 342 -32.16 6.36 -2.67
CA HIS A 342 -33.26 6.51 -3.62
C HIS A 342 -33.42 5.34 -4.60
N ASN A 343 -32.49 4.38 -4.61
CA ASN A 343 -32.43 3.29 -5.59
C ASN A 343 -32.56 1.88 -4.99
N LEU A 344 -32.93 1.78 -3.71
CA LEU A 344 -33.22 0.48 -3.08
C LEU A 344 -34.47 -0.13 -3.73
N SER A 345 -34.29 -1.26 -4.39
CA SER A 345 -35.31 -1.90 -5.23
C SER A 345 -35.11 -3.42 -5.23
N LYS A 346 -36.16 -4.19 -5.61
CA LYS A 346 -36.05 -5.66 -5.76
C LYS A 346 -35.10 -6.07 -6.89
N LYS A 347 -34.89 -5.21 -7.89
CA LYS A 347 -33.86 -5.37 -8.93
C LYS A 347 -32.73 -4.41 -8.56
N LEU A 348 -31.71 -4.92 -7.88
CA LEU A 348 -30.63 -4.11 -7.33
C LEU A 348 -29.40 -4.19 -8.24
N ASP A 349 -28.87 -3.05 -8.67
CA ASP A 349 -27.53 -3.00 -9.28
C ASP A 349 -26.48 -3.13 -8.17
N SER A 350 -26.22 -4.37 -7.79
CA SER A 350 -25.25 -4.72 -6.75
C SER A 350 -23.84 -4.20 -7.03
N GLY A 351 -23.43 -4.12 -8.30
CA GLY A 351 -22.09 -3.62 -8.65
C GLY A 351 -21.95 -2.10 -8.50
N ALA A 352 -23.03 -1.35 -8.76
CA ALA A 352 -23.05 0.09 -8.51
C ALA A 352 -23.10 0.40 -7.00
N TYR A 353 -23.88 -0.35 -6.22
CA TYR A 353 -23.87 -0.26 -4.74
C TYR A 353 -22.48 -0.56 -4.16
N GLU A 354 -21.82 -1.63 -4.62
CA GLU A 354 -20.45 -1.96 -4.22
C GLU A 354 -19.48 -0.80 -4.49
N THR A 355 -19.56 -0.19 -5.68
CA THR A 355 -18.68 0.93 -6.08
C THR A 355 -18.96 2.18 -5.24
N CYS A 356 -20.22 2.48 -4.98
CA CYS A 356 -20.64 3.60 -4.14
C CYS A 356 -20.12 3.47 -2.70
N VAL A 357 -20.22 2.29 -2.10
CA VAL A 357 -19.73 2.06 -0.73
C VAL A 357 -18.20 2.09 -0.67
N ARG A 358 -17.52 1.52 -1.67
CA ARG A 358 -16.05 1.58 -1.78
C ARG A 358 -15.52 3.00 -1.90
N LEU A 359 -16.19 3.85 -2.69
CA LEU A 359 -15.87 5.27 -2.81
C LEU A 359 -15.93 5.96 -1.45
N ILE A 360 -17.00 5.73 -0.67
CA ILE A 360 -17.13 6.26 0.70
C ILE A 360 -15.99 5.77 1.58
N ARG A 361 -15.71 4.46 1.56
CA ARG A 361 -14.63 3.84 2.35
C ARG A 361 -13.26 4.47 2.07
N ARG A 362 -12.92 4.65 0.79
CA ARG A 362 -11.68 5.35 0.38
C ARG A 362 -11.63 6.79 0.84
N THR A 363 -12.74 7.50 0.77
CA THR A 363 -12.83 8.89 1.22
C THR A 363 -12.57 8.99 2.72
N VAL A 364 -13.27 8.20 3.54
CA VAL A 364 -13.08 8.15 5.00
C VAL A 364 -11.63 7.79 5.33
N PHE A 365 -11.06 6.83 4.61
CA PHE A 365 -9.69 6.42 4.83
C PHE A 365 -8.66 7.52 4.54
N PHE A 366 -8.79 8.19 3.39
CA PHE A 366 -7.90 9.29 3.04
C PHE A 366 -7.97 10.44 4.05
N LEU A 367 -9.18 10.81 4.47
CA LEU A 367 -9.38 11.84 5.50
C LEU A 367 -8.69 11.47 6.81
N GLN A 368 -8.72 10.19 7.20
CA GLN A 368 -8.02 9.67 8.36
C GLN A 368 -6.50 9.78 8.22
N ILE A 369 -5.92 9.31 7.10
CA ILE A 369 -4.46 9.38 6.87
C ILE A 369 -3.98 10.82 6.98
N GLU A 370 -4.61 11.72 6.22
CA GLU A 370 -4.19 13.11 6.09
C GLU A 370 -4.68 13.98 7.27
N ARG A 371 -5.37 13.38 8.24
CA ARG A 371 -5.97 14.04 9.41
C ARG A 371 -6.84 15.24 9.02
N ILE A 372 -7.55 15.11 7.91
CA ILE A 372 -8.44 16.15 7.39
C ILE A 372 -9.80 15.95 8.04
N ARG A 373 -10.19 16.92 8.87
CA ARG A 373 -11.49 16.96 9.52
C ARG A 373 -12.43 17.86 8.73
N ILE A 374 -13.46 17.26 8.14
CA ILE A 374 -14.47 18.00 7.38
C ILE A 374 -15.73 18.22 8.22
N ASP A 375 -16.19 19.46 8.27
CA ASP A 375 -17.49 19.81 8.84
C ASP A 375 -18.59 19.35 7.86
N TYR A 376 -19.25 18.26 8.24
CA TYR A 376 -20.18 17.54 7.38
C TYR A 376 -21.27 16.86 8.22
N HIS A 377 -22.43 16.62 7.61
CA HIS A 377 -23.58 16.01 8.24
C HIS A 377 -23.46 14.47 8.25
N TRP A 378 -22.40 13.97 8.90
CA TRP A 378 -22.01 12.56 8.95
C TRP A 378 -23.12 11.58 9.37
N SER A 379 -24.04 12.00 10.22
CA SER A 379 -25.18 11.18 10.67
C SER A 379 -26.07 10.72 9.51
N GLU A 380 -26.23 11.53 8.46
CA GLU A 380 -27.02 11.16 7.28
C GLU A 380 -26.34 10.10 6.42
N LEU A 381 -25.00 10.08 6.40
CA LEU A 381 -24.20 9.05 5.74
C LEU A 381 -24.33 7.71 6.46
N TRP A 382 -24.17 7.70 7.79
CA TRP A 382 -24.29 6.48 8.61
C TRP A 382 -25.68 5.86 8.48
N ARG A 383 -26.73 6.69 8.56
CA ARG A 383 -28.11 6.24 8.35
C ARG A 383 -28.34 5.64 6.97
N ALA A 384 -27.75 6.21 5.91
CA ALA A 384 -27.89 5.70 4.55
C ALA A 384 -27.18 4.34 4.37
N ILE A 385 -25.98 4.19 4.94
CA ILE A 385 -25.23 2.91 4.91
C ILE A 385 -26.00 1.83 5.70
N VAL A 386 -26.44 2.14 6.92
CA VAL A 386 -27.20 1.20 7.75
C VAL A 386 -28.54 0.83 7.11
N ALA A 387 -29.27 1.79 6.54
CA ALA A 387 -30.52 1.53 5.83
C ALA A 387 -30.32 0.60 4.62
N THR A 388 -29.18 0.73 3.92
CA THR A 388 -28.80 -0.19 2.85
C THR A 388 -28.63 -1.60 3.38
N LEU A 389 -27.90 -1.79 4.50
CA LEU A 389 -27.73 -3.10 5.13
C LEU A 389 -29.06 -3.72 5.56
N VAL A 390 -29.93 -2.93 6.20
CA VAL A 390 -31.27 -3.36 6.62
C VAL A 390 -32.09 -3.84 5.41
N PHE A 391 -32.04 -3.12 4.29
CA PHE A 391 -32.74 -3.52 3.07
C PHE A 391 -32.20 -4.84 2.49
N LEU A 392 -30.88 -4.96 2.37
CA LEU A 392 -30.23 -6.16 1.82
C LEU A 392 -30.59 -7.43 2.62
N LEU A 393 -30.65 -7.32 3.95
CA LEU A 393 -30.99 -8.44 4.82
C LEU A 393 -32.49 -8.75 4.83
N SER A 394 -33.34 -7.72 4.88
CA SER A 394 -34.80 -7.91 4.96
C SER A 394 -35.45 -8.39 3.66
N LYS A 395 -34.78 -8.24 2.51
CA LYS A 395 -35.31 -8.59 1.18
C LYS A 395 -34.47 -9.63 0.43
N GLN A 396 -33.54 -10.32 1.11
CA GLN A 396 -32.61 -11.27 0.50
C GLN A 396 -33.27 -12.31 -0.44
N ASP A 397 -34.46 -12.82 -0.08
CA ASP A 397 -35.13 -13.91 -0.81
C ASP A 397 -35.78 -13.46 -2.12
N ILE A 398 -35.92 -12.14 -2.32
CA ILE A 398 -36.63 -11.55 -3.46
C ILE A 398 -35.79 -10.53 -4.24
N ILE A 399 -34.56 -10.24 -3.79
CA ILE A 399 -33.65 -9.36 -4.51
C ILE A 399 -33.01 -10.13 -5.66
N VAL A 400 -33.23 -9.67 -6.88
CA VAL A 400 -32.44 -10.07 -8.03
C VAL A 400 -31.18 -9.20 -8.05
N SER A 401 -30.02 -9.83 -7.83
CA SER A 401 -28.73 -9.15 -7.88
C SER A 401 -28.18 -9.08 -9.29
N GLY A 402 -27.40 -8.03 -9.56
CA GLY A 402 -26.68 -7.85 -10.83
C GLY A 402 -25.47 -8.79 -10.94
N THR A 403 -24.43 -8.36 -11.66
CA THR A 403 -23.20 -9.14 -11.89
C THR A 403 -22.39 -9.42 -10.61
N VAL A 404 -22.68 -8.71 -9.52
CA VAL A 404 -21.95 -8.78 -8.26
C VAL A 404 -22.82 -9.49 -7.20
N PRO A 405 -22.30 -10.50 -6.48
CA PRO A 405 -23.05 -11.12 -5.39
C PRO A 405 -23.38 -10.13 -4.26
N ILE A 406 -24.59 -10.21 -3.71
CA ILE A 406 -25.06 -9.33 -2.61
C ILE A 406 -24.10 -9.35 -1.42
N ASP A 407 -23.51 -10.50 -1.11
CA ASP A 407 -22.60 -10.64 0.03
C ASP A 407 -21.33 -9.79 -0.11
N ARG A 408 -20.92 -9.41 -1.34
CA ARG A 408 -19.83 -8.44 -1.53
C ARG A 408 -20.24 -7.03 -1.14
N VAL A 409 -21.47 -6.64 -1.42
CA VAL A 409 -22.02 -5.35 -1.00
C VAL A 409 -22.12 -5.30 0.52
N ILE A 410 -22.59 -6.38 1.15
CA ILE A 410 -22.64 -6.51 2.61
C ILE A 410 -21.23 -6.40 3.21
N ALA A 411 -20.23 -7.06 2.61
CA ALA A 411 -18.85 -6.99 3.07
C ALA A 411 -18.30 -5.56 3.06
N GLU A 412 -18.48 -4.82 1.95
CA GLU A 412 -18.02 -3.43 1.84
C GLU A 412 -18.76 -2.51 2.84
N VAL A 413 -20.05 -2.77 3.10
CA VAL A 413 -20.82 -2.02 4.11
C VAL A 413 -20.27 -2.26 5.52
N VAL A 414 -20.00 -3.52 5.90
CA VAL A 414 -19.42 -3.83 7.22
C VAL A 414 -18.04 -3.20 7.37
N GLN A 415 -17.20 -3.28 6.33
CA GLN A 415 -15.85 -2.73 6.34
C GLN A 415 -15.82 -1.21 6.46
N VAL A 416 -16.72 -0.48 5.79
CA VAL A 416 -16.76 0.99 5.93
C VAL A 416 -17.25 1.43 7.31
N LEU A 417 -18.17 0.67 7.93
CA LEU A 417 -18.65 0.97 9.29
C LEU A 417 -17.57 0.71 10.33
N ASP A 418 -16.86 -0.41 10.22
CA ASP A 418 -15.73 -0.75 11.10
C ASP A 418 -14.63 0.30 11.00
N LEU A 419 -14.23 0.63 9.76
CA LEU A 419 -13.27 1.69 9.49
C LEU A 419 -13.69 3.02 10.14
N ALA A 420 -14.95 3.43 9.97
CA ALA A 420 -15.45 4.69 10.52
C ALA A 420 -15.34 4.71 12.05
N VAL A 421 -15.68 3.61 12.73
CA VAL A 421 -15.58 3.51 14.21
C VAL A 421 -14.14 3.55 14.67
N VAL A 422 -13.26 2.77 14.03
CA VAL A 422 -11.84 2.69 14.39
C VAL A 422 -11.10 4.01 14.15
N CYS A 423 -11.48 4.75 13.11
CA CYS A 423 -10.78 5.97 12.69
C CYS A 423 -11.50 7.26 13.08
N ALA A 424 -12.57 7.18 13.87
CA ALA A 424 -13.45 8.30 14.20
C ALA A 424 -12.69 9.59 14.57
N ASP A 425 -11.67 9.49 15.43
CA ASP A 425 -10.92 10.64 15.95
C ASP A 425 -10.08 11.40 14.92
N GLY A 426 -9.68 10.78 13.81
CA GLY A 426 -8.79 11.43 12.85
C GLY A 426 -9.49 12.12 11.69
N PHE A 427 -10.76 11.80 11.40
CA PHE A 427 -11.52 12.47 10.33
C PHE A 427 -12.80 13.18 10.79
N LEU A 428 -13.37 12.83 11.96
CA LEU A 428 -14.56 13.54 12.45
C LEU A 428 -14.19 14.89 13.07
N PRO A 429 -15.02 15.93 12.87
CA PRO A 429 -14.69 17.31 13.25
C PRO A 429 -14.83 17.59 14.75
N SER A 430 -15.63 16.81 15.48
CA SER A 430 -15.94 17.05 16.90
C SER A 430 -16.25 15.75 17.66
N PRO A 431 -16.09 15.74 19.00
CA PRO A 431 -16.53 14.62 19.85
C PRO A 431 -18.00 14.28 19.65
N GLU A 432 -18.86 15.29 19.48
CA GLU A 432 -20.29 15.07 19.21
C GLU A 432 -20.51 14.23 17.95
N ALA A 433 -19.72 14.43 16.89
CA ALA A 433 -19.81 13.59 15.69
C ALA A 433 -19.40 12.13 15.96
N VAL A 434 -18.44 11.89 16.88
CA VAL A 434 -18.04 10.55 17.34
C VAL A 434 -19.18 9.90 18.12
N HIS A 435 -19.82 10.64 19.04
CA HIS A 435 -20.96 10.17 19.83
C HIS A 435 -22.12 9.72 18.91
N GLN A 436 -22.42 10.52 17.88
CA GLN A 436 -23.45 10.20 16.90
C GLN A 436 -23.13 8.95 16.07
N LEU A 437 -21.85 8.74 15.71
CA LEU A 437 -21.43 7.52 15.02
C LEU A 437 -21.66 6.27 15.89
N VAL A 438 -21.17 6.29 17.13
CA VAL A 438 -21.34 5.16 18.07
C VAL A 438 -22.82 4.91 18.36
N TYR A 439 -23.62 5.97 18.53
CA TYR A 439 -25.07 5.87 18.69
C TYR A 439 -25.74 5.13 17.52
N GLU A 440 -25.42 5.50 16.28
CA GLU A 440 -25.99 4.83 15.11
C GLU A 440 -25.51 3.36 14.99
N MET A 441 -24.30 3.02 15.46
CA MET A 441 -23.81 1.63 15.51
C MET A 441 -24.58 0.80 16.54
N VAL A 442 -24.79 1.32 17.74
CA VAL A 442 -25.62 0.68 18.78
C VAL A 442 -27.05 0.49 18.27
N ARG A 443 -27.63 1.50 17.61
CA ARG A 443 -28.96 1.39 17.00
C ARG A 443 -29.02 0.32 15.90
N ALA A 444 -27.92 0.12 15.16
CA ALA A 444 -27.80 -0.90 14.12
C ALA A 444 -27.55 -2.32 14.66
N SER A 445 -27.30 -2.48 15.97
CA SER A 445 -26.97 -3.76 16.63
C SER A 445 -27.86 -4.94 16.22
N PRO A 446 -29.22 -4.85 16.24
CA PRO A 446 -30.07 -5.98 15.86
C PRO A 446 -29.89 -6.42 14.40
N THR A 447 -29.48 -5.50 13.53
CA THR A 447 -29.21 -5.77 12.11
C THR A 447 -27.84 -6.42 11.94
N LEU A 448 -26.81 -5.89 12.59
CA LEU A 448 -25.45 -6.43 12.55
C LEU A 448 -25.39 -7.84 13.15
N ARG A 449 -26.11 -8.12 14.23
CA ARG A 449 -26.18 -9.46 14.84
C ARG A 449 -26.82 -10.51 13.92
N GLN A 450 -27.72 -10.12 13.00
CA GLN A 450 -28.27 -11.08 12.02
C GLN A 450 -27.20 -11.67 11.09
N LEU A 451 -26.12 -10.92 10.83
CA LEU A 451 -25.02 -11.38 9.98
C LEU A 451 -24.21 -12.52 10.60
N THR A 452 -24.24 -12.68 11.93
CA THR A 452 -23.53 -13.77 12.64
C THR A 452 -24.06 -15.17 12.29
N LYS A 453 -25.31 -15.24 11.83
CA LYS A 453 -25.99 -16.49 11.44
C LYS A 453 -25.74 -16.90 9.99
N ARG A 454 -25.13 -16.03 9.17
CA ARG A 454 -24.77 -16.30 7.77
C ARG A 454 -23.33 -16.87 7.70
N GLU A 455 -23.09 -17.82 6.79
CA GLU A 455 -21.79 -18.51 6.65
C GLU A 455 -20.60 -17.54 6.49
N ARG A 456 -19.44 -17.97 7.02
CA ARG A 456 -18.23 -17.18 7.30
C ARG A 456 -17.58 -16.58 6.05
N GLY A 457 -17.74 -15.27 5.82
CA GLY A 457 -17.14 -14.51 4.72
C GLY A 457 -16.01 -13.54 5.13
N LYS A 458 -15.44 -12.82 4.15
CA LYS A 458 -14.29 -11.88 4.24
C LYS A 458 -14.46 -10.68 5.19
N TYR A 459 -15.61 -10.50 5.81
CA TYR A 459 -15.91 -9.39 6.73
C TYR A 459 -16.05 -9.85 8.20
N ASN A 460 -15.74 -11.12 8.49
CA ASN A 460 -15.96 -11.72 9.81
C ASN A 460 -15.20 -10.98 10.93
N GLN A 461 -13.95 -10.57 10.68
CA GLN A 461 -13.15 -9.83 11.65
C GLN A 461 -13.75 -8.46 11.94
N SER A 462 -13.95 -7.63 10.92
CA SER A 462 -14.62 -6.32 11.05
C SER A 462 -16.01 -6.39 11.70
N LEU A 463 -16.77 -7.45 11.44
CA LEU A 463 -18.06 -7.66 12.11
C LEU A 463 -17.89 -7.98 13.60
N GLN A 464 -16.96 -8.85 13.96
CA GLN A 464 -16.67 -9.19 15.36
C GLN A 464 -16.17 -7.96 16.13
N ASP A 465 -15.31 -7.17 15.50
CA ASP A 465 -14.76 -5.94 16.06
C ASP A 465 -15.84 -4.88 16.30
N LEU A 466 -16.73 -4.67 15.32
CA LEU A 466 -17.90 -3.82 15.50
C LEU A 466 -18.82 -4.32 16.62
N LEU A 467 -19.13 -5.62 16.65
CA LEU A 467 -20.02 -6.20 17.66
C LEU A 467 -19.41 -6.11 19.08
N MET A 468 -18.10 -6.27 19.23
CA MET A 468 -17.40 -6.08 20.50
C MET A 468 -17.56 -4.64 21.02
N THR A 469 -17.35 -3.65 20.15
CA THR A 469 -17.53 -2.23 20.52
C THR A 469 -18.99 -1.94 20.88
N ILE A 470 -19.93 -2.48 20.09
CA ILE A 470 -21.37 -2.32 20.34
C ILE A 470 -21.77 -2.94 21.68
N GLU A 471 -21.34 -4.17 21.96
CA GLU A 471 -21.66 -4.90 23.20
C GLU A 471 -21.21 -4.14 24.44
N PHE A 472 -20.00 -3.55 24.40
CA PHE A 472 -19.52 -2.72 25.49
C PHE A 472 -20.47 -1.56 25.80
N TYR A 473 -20.87 -0.81 24.78
CA TYR A 473 -21.75 0.35 24.95
C TYR A 473 -23.19 -0.05 25.29
N GLU A 474 -23.71 -1.15 24.75
CA GLU A 474 -25.02 -1.69 25.14
C GLU A 474 -25.08 -2.03 26.64
N ASN A 475 -24.02 -2.63 27.19
CA ASN A 475 -23.94 -2.94 28.63
C ASN A 475 -23.93 -1.68 29.51
N GLN A 476 -23.35 -0.57 29.03
CA GLN A 476 -23.38 0.71 29.76
C GLN A 476 -24.76 1.40 29.72
N LEU A 477 -25.65 0.94 28.82
CA LEU A 477 -26.98 1.53 28.61
C LEU A 477 -28.11 0.81 29.37
N GLU A 478 -27.80 -0.27 30.10
CA GLU A 478 -28.79 -1.03 30.88
C GLU A 478 -29.60 -0.11 31.83
N GLY A 479 -30.90 0.02 31.57
CA GLY A 479 -31.83 0.85 32.35
C GLY A 479 -32.18 2.21 31.74
N THR A 480 -31.68 2.56 30.55
CA THR A 480 -31.92 3.85 29.89
C THR A 480 -32.82 3.73 28.65
N ASN A 481 -33.98 4.41 28.64
CA ASN A 481 -35.00 4.25 27.58
C ASN A 481 -35.21 5.48 26.67
N SER A 482 -34.54 6.62 26.92
CA SER A 482 -34.66 7.84 26.11
C SER A 482 -33.42 8.04 25.25
N ALA A 483 -33.60 8.37 23.97
CA ALA A 483 -32.50 8.61 23.02
C ALA A 483 -31.52 9.71 23.49
N GLU A 484 -32.04 10.74 24.16
CA GLU A 484 -31.22 11.83 24.71
C GLU A 484 -30.35 11.35 25.89
N ASN A 485 -30.89 10.47 26.74
CA ASN A 485 -30.14 9.86 27.84
C ASN A 485 -29.09 8.87 27.33
N VAL A 486 -29.38 8.15 26.24
CA VAL A 486 -28.41 7.23 25.60
C VAL A 486 -27.19 8.00 25.11
N ILE A 487 -27.38 9.10 24.36
CA ILE A 487 -26.26 9.92 23.86
C ILE A 487 -25.44 10.50 25.02
N GLN A 488 -26.08 10.96 26.10
CA GLN A 488 -25.36 11.46 27.28
C GLN A 488 -24.51 10.38 27.98
N VAL A 489 -24.98 9.13 28.04
CA VAL A 489 -24.20 8.01 28.59
C VAL A 489 -23.02 7.70 27.67
N LEU A 490 -23.25 7.59 26.36
CA LEU A 490 -22.19 7.35 25.37
C LEU A 490 -21.11 8.44 25.40
N ALA A 491 -21.54 9.71 25.45
CA ALA A 491 -20.62 10.86 25.54
C ALA A 491 -19.72 10.76 26.77
N ARG A 492 -20.28 10.47 27.95
CA ARG A 492 -19.50 10.32 29.19
C ARG A 492 -18.46 9.21 29.10
N GLU A 493 -18.80 8.06 28.52
CA GLU A 493 -17.87 6.94 28.40
C GLU A 493 -16.79 7.19 27.34
N ILE A 494 -17.16 7.76 26.19
CA ILE A 494 -16.23 8.07 25.09
C ILE A 494 -15.27 9.20 25.50
N GLU A 495 -15.74 10.23 26.19
CA GLU A 495 -14.87 11.33 26.67
C GLU A 495 -13.92 10.87 27.78
N ARG A 496 -14.29 9.84 28.55
CA ARG A 496 -13.44 9.29 29.63
C ARG A 496 -12.31 8.44 29.08
N ASP A 497 -12.62 7.47 28.22
CA ASP A 497 -11.68 6.39 27.84
C ASP A 497 -11.43 6.29 26.32
N GLY A 498 -12.01 7.19 25.52
CA GLY A 498 -12.04 7.07 24.06
C GLY A 498 -13.06 6.04 23.58
N VAL A 499 -13.09 5.78 22.28
CA VAL A 499 -13.96 4.73 21.73
C VAL A 499 -13.40 3.34 22.08
N TYR A 500 -14.24 2.49 22.68
CA TYR A 500 -13.83 1.19 23.20
C TYR A 500 -13.38 0.22 22.11
N GLY A 501 -12.28 -0.50 22.38
CA GLY A 501 -11.74 -1.54 21.49
C GLY A 501 -10.78 -1.06 20.41
N ILE A 502 -10.45 0.24 20.35
CA ILE A 502 -9.56 0.82 19.31
C ILE A 502 -8.08 0.53 19.56
N SER A 503 -7.61 0.55 20.82
CA SER A 503 -6.17 0.44 21.16
C SER A 503 -5.52 -0.92 20.83
N ALA A 504 -6.33 -1.95 20.56
CA ALA A 504 -5.89 -3.29 20.20
C ALA A 504 -5.92 -3.56 18.68
N ARG A 505 -6.40 -2.61 17.86
CA ARG A 505 -6.55 -2.77 16.40
C ARG A 505 -5.37 -2.11 15.69
N GLU A 506 -4.52 -2.91 15.05
CA GLU A 506 -3.44 -2.41 14.22
C GLU A 506 -3.99 -1.50 13.11
N ARG A 507 -3.29 -0.40 12.86
CA ARG A 507 -3.63 0.56 11.80
C ARG A 507 -3.10 0.03 10.48
N GLU A 508 -3.81 -0.92 9.89
CA GLU A 508 -3.62 -1.27 8.50
C GLU A 508 -4.54 -0.45 7.60
N GLU A 509 -4.06 -0.12 6.41
CA GLU A 509 -4.87 0.48 5.36
C GLU A 509 -6.13 -0.39 5.15
N PRO A 510 -7.34 0.18 5.02
CA PRO A 510 -8.54 -0.50 4.58
C PRO A 510 -8.32 -1.03 3.16
N GLY A 511 -7.70 -2.21 3.08
CA GLY A 511 -7.32 -2.85 1.84
C GLY A 511 -6.16 -2.17 1.11
N THR A 512 -4.99 -2.04 1.74
CA THR A 512 -3.72 -2.26 1.00
C THR A 512 -3.60 -3.71 0.55
N ASP A 513 -4.23 -4.64 1.29
CA ASP A 513 -4.44 -6.02 0.86
C ASP A 513 -5.24 -6.15 -0.45
N TRP A 514 -5.82 -5.06 -0.97
CA TRP A 514 -6.51 -5.07 -2.26
C TRP A 514 -6.09 -3.95 -3.22
N TYR A 515 -5.09 -3.12 -2.89
CA TYR A 515 -4.47 -2.14 -3.82
C TYR A 515 -2.95 -2.18 -3.94
N ILE A 516 -2.27 -3.15 -3.30
CA ILE A 516 -1.16 -3.87 -3.96
C ILE A 516 -1.61 -5.31 -4.24
N ILE A 517 -2.84 -5.46 -4.73
CA ILE A 517 -3.09 -6.46 -5.75
C ILE A 517 -2.61 -5.81 -7.04
N ASP A 518 -1.32 -5.99 -7.30
CA ASP A 518 -0.72 -5.90 -8.62
C ASP A 518 -1.50 -6.87 -9.54
N LYS A 519 -2.60 -6.37 -10.08
CA LYS A 519 -3.24 -6.94 -11.27
C LYS A 519 -2.97 -6.10 -12.52
N ASP A 520 -2.38 -4.92 -12.36
CA ASP A 520 -2.22 -3.92 -13.43
C ASP A 520 -0.77 -3.50 -13.73
N TRP A 521 0.23 -4.00 -13.00
CA TRP A 521 1.58 -4.00 -13.54
C TRP A 521 1.69 -5.22 -14.44
N GLY A 522 1.81 -5.00 -15.74
CA GLY A 522 2.33 -6.05 -16.61
C GLY A 522 3.62 -6.61 -15.97
N GLN A 523 3.90 -7.90 -16.19
CA GLN A 523 5.16 -8.48 -15.73
C GLN A 523 6.33 -7.53 -16.05
N GLY A 524 7.05 -7.07 -15.00
CA GLY A 524 8.25 -6.25 -15.15
C GLY A 524 8.10 -4.73 -14.98
N VAL A 525 7.02 -4.20 -14.36
CA VAL A 525 7.00 -2.79 -13.91
C VAL A 525 7.30 -2.70 -12.42
N TYR A 526 8.23 -1.82 -12.02
CA TYR A 526 8.74 -1.70 -10.65
C TYR A 526 8.52 -0.28 -10.09
N ASN A 527 8.11 -0.19 -8.83
CA ASN A 527 8.15 1.06 -8.06
C ASN A 527 9.42 1.12 -7.21
N TRP A 528 10.46 1.74 -7.75
CA TRP A 528 11.76 1.90 -7.06
C TRP A 528 11.73 2.82 -5.82
N SER A 529 10.61 3.52 -5.58
CA SER A 529 10.45 4.40 -4.42
C SER A 529 9.66 3.78 -3.26
N ALA A 530 9.24 2.52 -3.39
CA ALA A 530 8.35 1.85 -2.44
C ALA A 530 8.94 1.71 -1.03
N ASP A 531 10.26 1.52 -0.91
CA ASP A 531 10.96 1.37 0.37
C ASP A 531 12.09 2.40 0.53
N ALA A 532 11.71 3.67 0.70
CA ALA A 532 12.67 4.75 0.87
C ALA A 532 13.50 4.62 2.16
N GLN A 533 12.96 3.97 3.20
CA GLN A 533 13.64 3.79 4.48
C GLN A 533 14.70 2.68 4.41
N GLY A 534 14.38 1.53 3.81
CA GLY A 534 15.36 0.47 3.55
C GLY A 534 16.48 0.94 2.63
N LEU A 535 16.15 1.66 1.55
CA LEU A 535 17.14 2.27 0.67
C LEU A 535 18.05 3.29 1.39
N TYR A 536 17.53 4.02 2.38
CA TYR A 536 18.35 4.92 3.20
C TYR A 536 19.42 4.15 3.98
N PHE A 537 19.06 3.07 4.69
CA PHE A 537 20.03 2.28 5.45
C PHE A 537 21.02 1.55 4.55
N LEU A 538 20.55 1.01 3.42
CA LEU A 538 21.40 0.37 2.43
C LEU A 538 22.46 1.34 1.88
N LYS A 539 22.04 2.55 1.50
CA LYS A 539 22.95 3.60 1.06
C LYS A 539 23.89 4.05 2.17
N ALA A 540 23.39 4.22 3.39
CA ALA A 540 24.19 4.60 4.54
C ALA A 540 25.30 3.58 4.86
N ALA A 541 25.03 2.29 4.66
CA ALA A 541 26.02 1.22 4.79
C ALA A 541 27.08 1.27 3.67
N ALA A 542 26.63 1.45 2.41
CA ALA A 542 27.53 1.58 1.26
C ALA A 542 28.46 2.81 1.40
N ASP A 543 27.92 3.97 1.78
CA ASP A 543 28.68 5.22 2.00
C ASP A 543 29.72 5.08 3.13
N ARG A 544 29.49 4.17 4.08
CA ARG A 544 30.43 3.84 5.16
C ARG A 544 31.44 2.75 4.78
N GLY A 545 31.40 2.27 3.55
CA GLY A 545 32.32 1.25 3.05
C GLY A 545 32.14 -0.12 3.70
N VAL A 546 30.89 -0.49 4.05
CA VAL A 546 30.61 -1.86 4.49
C VAL A 546 31.02 -2.82 3.36
N PRO A 547 31.94 -3.77 3.61
CA PRO A 547 32.62 -4.51 2.55
C PRO A 547 31.71 -5.52 1.83
N GLN A 548 30.63 -5.95 2.48
CA GLN A 548 29.71 -6.94 1.97
C GLN A 548 28.27 -6.51 2.29
N LEU A 549 27.47 -6.36 1.23
CA LEU A 549 26.03 -6.11 1.33
C LEU A 549 25.28 -7.29 0.72
N THR A 550 24.34 -7.85 1.46
CA THR A 550 23.53 -9.01 1.06
C THR A 550 22.09 -8.58 0.88
N ALA A 551 21.49 -8.98 -0.23
CA ALA A 551 20.05 -8.94 -0.43
C ALA A 551 19.45 -10.32 -0.08
N PHE A 552 18.24 -10.37 0.45
CA PHE A 552 17.54 -11.62 0.72
C PHE A 552 16.04 -11.43 0.50
N VAL A 553 15.30 -12.53 0.30
CA VAL A 553 13.86 -12.51 0.04
C VAL A 553 13.15 -13.49 0.96
N ASN A 554 12.29 -12.97 1.86
CA ASN A 554 11.44 -13.81 2.70
C ASN A 554 10.33 -14.51 1.90
N SER A 555 9.73 -13.78 0.96
CA SER A 555 8.66 -14.27 0.10
C SER A 555 8.68 -13.62 -1.26
N GLY A 556 8.36 -14.39 -2.30
CA GLY A 556 8.13 -13.81 -3.63
C GLY A 556 6.83 -13.01 -3.67
N PRO A 557 6.73 -12.00 -4.55
CA PRO A 557 5.44 -11.37 -4.86
C PRO A 557 4.36 -12.40 -5.20
N ARG A 558 3.08 -12.01 -5.04
CA ARG A 558 1.87 -12.83 -5.24
C ARG A 558 1.88 -13.80 -6.43
N ASP A 559 2.52 -13.46 -7.53
CA ASP A 559 2.51 -14.28 -8.75
C ASP A 559 3.39 -15.54 -8.63
N PHE A 560 4.30 -15.55 -7.66
CA PHE A 560 5.27 -16.61 -7.38
C PHE A 560 4.86 -17.49 -6.19
N THR A 561 3.76 -17.19 -5.50
CA THR A 561 3.26 -17.99 -4.37
C THR A 561 1.95 -18.71 -4.74
N THR A 562 1.73 -19.90 -4.19
CA THR A 562 0.56 -20.74 -4.50
C THR A 562 -0.77 -20.17 -4.01
N ASN A 563 -0.74 -19.38 -2.95
CA ASN A 563 -1.91 -18.74 -2.35
C ASN A 563 -2.08 -17.26 -2.76
N GLY A 564 -1.13 -16.71 -3.52
CA GLY A 564 -1.16 -15.30 -3.95
C GLY A 564 -0.93 -14.30 -2.82
N GLN A 565 -0.35 -14.74 -1.70
CA GLN A 565 -0.03 -13.93 -0.52
C GLN A 565 1.47 -13.98 -0.22
N SER A 566 1.97 -13.04 0.58
CA SER A 566 3.38 -13.00 1.01
C SER A 566 3.72 -13.98 2.15
N CYS A 567 2.73 -14.71 2.69
CA CYS A 567 2.92 -15.70 3.75
C CYS A 567 1.90 -16.84 3.67
N GLY A 568 2.16 -17.93 4.40
CA GLY A 568 1.32 -19.13 4.46
C GLY A 568 1.24 -19.92 3.16
N GLY A 569 2.03 -19.53 2.16
CA GLY A 569 2.06 -20.12 0.82
C GLY A 569 3.34 -20.91 0.56
N VAL A 570 3.32 -21.60 -0.58
CA VAL A 570 4.48 -22.34 -1.13
C VAL A 570 4.91 -21.63 -2.41
N PHE A 571 6.19 -21.73 -2.79
CA PHE A 571 6.65 -21.30 -4.11
C PHE A 571 5.85 -21.99 -5.22
N LYS A 572 5.45 -21.23 -6.24
CA LYS A 572 4.61 -21.70 -7.34
C LYS A 572 5.46 -22.23 -8.50
N ASN A 573 5.39 -23.53 -8.72
CA ASN A 573 6.08 -24.19 -9.84
C ASN A 573 5.78 -23.55 -11.19
N GLY A 574 6.82 -23.49 -12.05
CA GLY A 574 6.74 -22.94 -13.40
C GLY A 574 6.89 -21.41 -13.47
N THR A 575 7.16 -20.75 -12.33
CA THR A 575 7.35 -19.29 -12.26
C THR A 575 8.79 -18.87 -11.97
N GLU A 576 9.73 -19.82 -11.94
CA GLU A 576 11.14 -19.65 -11.55
C GLU A 576 11.86 -18.61 -12.41
N ALA A 577 11.62 -18.60 -13.72
CA ALA A 577 12.23 -17.64 -14.64
C ALA A 577 11.72 -16.21 -14.41
N GLY A 578 10.45 -16.05 -14.05
CA GLY A 578 9.85 -14.76 -13.70
C GLY A 578 10.36 -14.26 -12.35
N TYR A 579 10.47 -15.16 -11.37
CA TYR A 579 11.03 -14.86 -10.06
C TYR A 579 12.50 -14.44 -10.14
N GLY A 580 13.29 -15.16 -10.95
CA GLY A 580 14.67 -14.78 -11.24
C GLY A 580 14.79 -13.44 -11.94
N GLN A 581 13.83 -13.08 -12.80
CA GLN A 581 13.80 -11.77 -13.46
C GLN A 581 13.55 -10.65 -12.44
N TYR A 582 12.57 -10.84 -11.55
CA TYR A 582 12.27 -9.93 -10.44
C TYR A 582 13.50 -9.61 -9.58
N ILE A 583 14.21 -10.65 -9.14
CA ILE A 583 15.43 -10.51 -8.34
C ILE A 583 16.52 -9.80 -9.15
N ALA A 584 16.79 -10.23 -10.38
CA ALA A 584 17.86 -9.68 -11.19
C ALA A 584 17.64 -8.21 -11.58
N ASP A 585 16.41 -7.80 -11.88
CA ASP A 585 16.07 -6.39 -12.16
C ASP A 585 16.23 -5.52 -10.91
N THR A 586 15.83 -6.02 -9.75
CA THR A 586 16.00 -5.30 -8.47
C THR A 586 17.47 -5.08 -8.15
N LEU A 587 18.29 -6.11 -8.31
CA LEU A 587 19.74 -6.01 -8.12
C LEU A 587 20.40 -5.11 -9.16
N ASP A 588 20.00 -5.19 -10.43
CA ASP A 588 20.48 -4.32 -11.50
C ASP A 588 20.20 -2.85 -11.20
N HIS A 589 18.99 -2.52 -10.72
CA HIS A 589 18.66 -1.17 -10.30
C HIS A 589 19.57 -0.69 -9.15
N ILE A 590 19.66 -1.47 -8.07
CA ILE A 590 20.47 -1.11 -6.90
C ILE A 590 21.96 -0.94 -7.27
N ILE A 591 22.51 -1.88 -8.03
CA ILE A 591 23.94 -1.89 -8.38
C ILE A 591 24.27 -0.85 -9.43
N ASN A 592 23.54 -0.82 -10.54
CA ASN A 592 23.93 -0.02 -11.70
C ASN A 592 23.25 1.35 -11.73
N SER A 593 22.04 1.51 -11.16
CA SER A 593 21.35 2.81 -11.11
C SER A 593 21.65 3.58 -9.82
N LEU A 594 21.68 2.90 -8.67
CA LEU A 594 21.96 3.53 -7.37
C LEU A 594 23.44 3.48 -6.97
N HIS A 595 24.27 2.74 -7.71
CA HIS A 595 25.70 2.56 -7.46
C HIS A 595 26.03 1.94 -6.10
N ILE A 596 25.18 1.04 -5.62
CA ILE A 596 25.34 0.34 -4.34
C ILE A 596 25.89 -1.07 -4.59
N PRO A 597 27.06 -1.43 -4.03
CA PRO A 597 27.71 -2.71 -4.32
C PRO A 597 27.07 -3.87 -3.51
N ILE A 598 26.05 -4.51 -4.08
CA ILE A 598 25.52 -5.78 -3.54
C ILE A 598 26.45 -6.94 -3.92
N SER A 599 26.84 -7.73 -2.92
CA SER A 599 27.77 -8.86 -3.06
C SER A 599 27.07 -10.21 -3.13
N TYR A 600 25.91 -10.35 -2.45
CA TYR A 600 25.18 -11.61 -2.39
C TYR A 600 23.67 -11.43 -2.48
N ILE A 601 23.00 -12.49 -2.94
CA ILE A 601 21.54 -12.62 -2.94
C ILE A 601 21.12 -13.98 -2.38
N SER A 602 20.22 -13.97 -1.39
CA SER A 602 19.47 -15.14 -0.97
C SER A 602 18.08 -15.15 -1.61
N PRO A 603 17.74 -16.16 -2.43
CA PRO A 603 16.49 -16.19 -3.16
C PRO A 603 15.29 -16.66 -2.33
N PHE A 604 15.50 -17.16 -1.12
CA PHE A 604 14.45 -17.58 -0.19
C PHE A 604 15.01 -17.58 1.23
N ASN A 605 14.16 -17.26 2.21
CA ASN A 605 14.46 -17.37 3.63
C ASN A 605 13.66 -18.51 4.26
N GLU A 606 14.26 -19.28 5.17
CA GLU A 606 13.64 -20.42 5.86
C GLU A 606 12.71 -21.24 4.96
N PRO A 607 13.22 -21.78 3.83
CA PRO A 607 12.39 -22.42 2.80
C PRO A 607 11.62 -23.65 3.31
N ASP A 608 11.92 -24.13 4.52
CA ASP A 608 11.17 -25.17 5.23
C ASP A 608 9.87 -24.68 5.88
N SER A 609 9.67 -23.37 6.05
CA SER A 609 8.50 -22.75 6.68
C SER A 609 7.71 -21.89 5.69
N SER A 610 6.39 -21.80 5.92
CA SER A 610 5.52 -20.84 5.23
C SER A 610 5.13 -19.64 6.10
N PHE A 611 5.45 -19.67 7.40
CA PHE A 611 5.01 -18.69 8.39
C PHE A 611 3.47 -18.51 8.48
N GLY A 612 2.69 -19.49 8.00
CA GLY A 612 1.24 -19.50 8.11
C GLY A 612 0.69 -20.14 9.40
N PRO A 613 -0.64 -20.21 9.56
CA PRO A 613 -1.68 -19.77 8.61
C PRO A 613 -1.86 -18.24 8.57
N VAL A 614 -2.60 -17.75 7.58
CA VAL A 614 -2.95 -16.32 7.47
C VAL A 614 -4.07 -15.97 8.47
N PRO A 615 -3.99 -14.84 9.22
CA PRO A 615 -2.92 -13.84 9.22
C PRO A 615 -1.62 -14.36 9.86
N CYS A 616 -0.50 -14.09 9.19
CA CYS A 616 0.84 -14.48 9.63
C CYS A 616 1.52 -13.36 10.41
N GLY A 617 2.51 -13.69 11.24
CA GLY A 617 3.32 -12.70 11.95
C GLY A 617 4.46 -12.09 11.12
N GLN A 618 4.81 -12.70 9.98
CA GLN A 618 5.92 -12.30 9.10
C GLN A 618 5.72 -12.89 7.69
N GLU A 619 6.32 -12.25 6.67
CA GLU A 619 6.45 -12.80 5.32
C GLU A 619 7.19 -14.14 5.29
N GLY A 620 6.75 -15.06 4.44
CA GLY A 620 7.39 -16.36 4.28
C GLY A 620 6.87 -17.17 3.10
N MET A 621 7.78 -17.82 2.39
CA MET A 621 7.43 -18.66 1.25
C MET A 621 8.14 -20.01 1.33
N GLN A 622 7.37 -21.04 1.64
CA GLN A 622 7.93 -22.39 1.69
C GLN A 622 8.42 -22.79 0.30
N THR A 623 9.70 -23.18 0.19
CA THR A 623 10.31 -23.64 -1.05
C THR A 623 10.82 -25.07 -0.84
N ASN A 624 10.00 -26.03 -1.26
CA ASN A 624 10.27 -27.44 -1.01
C ASN A 624 11.60 -27.88 -1.67
N PRO A 625 12.29 -28.91 -1.14
CA PRO A 625 13.56 -29.37 -1.67
C PRO A 625 13.58 -29.62 -3.18
N ASN A 626 12.50 -30.16 -3.74
CA ASN A 626 12.36 -30.40 -5.19
C ASN A 626 12.22 -29.13 -6.05
N GLN A 627 12.00 -27.96 -5.45
CA GLN A 627 11.84 -26.67 -6.14
C GLN A 627 13.13 -25.82 -6.10
N ARG A 628 13.97 -26.00 -5.06
CA ARG A 628 15.13 -25.13 -4.76
C ARG A 628 16.13 -25.03 -5.92
N ALA A 629 16.48 -26.15 -6.54
CA ALA A 629 17.40 -26.16 -7.68
C ALA A 629 16.86 -25.34 -8.89
N ALA A 630 15.56 -25.43 -9.15
CA ALA A 630 14.93 -24.70 -10.25
C ALA A 630 14.87 -23.19 -9.96
N VAL A 631 14.55 -22.80 -8.73
CA VAL A 631 14.57 -21.40 -8.28
C VAL A 631 15.98 -20.80 -8.41
N ILE A 632 17.01 -21.48 -7.89
CA ILE A 632 18.40 -21.03 -7.97
C ILE A 632 18.85 -20.90 -9.43
N THR A 633 18.50 -21.88 -10.28
CA THR A 633 18.82 -21.84 -11.71
C THR A 633 18.13 -20.66 -12.41
N GLY A 634 16.87 -20.39 -12.07
CA GLY A 634 16.11 -19.25 -12.58
C GLY A 634 16.78 -17.92 -12.26
N VAL A 635 17.19 -17.72 -11.00
CA VAL A 635 17.92 -16.52 -10.55
C VAL A 635 19.28 -16.41 -11.24
N TYR A 636 20.08 -17.47 -11.23
CA TYR A 636 21.42 -17.46 -11.84
C TYR A 636 21.38 -17.08 -13.32
N ASN A 637 20.47 -17.70 -14.10
CA ASN A 637 20.36 -17.42 -15.53
C ASN A 637 20.01 -15.94 -15.80
N LYS A 638 19.23 -15.32 -14.92
CA LYS A 638 18.85 -13.91 -15.04
C LYS A 638 19.95 -12.96 -14.59
N LEU A 639 20.74 -13.32 -13.58
CA LEU A 639 21.98 -12.62 -13.25
C LEU A 639 22.98 -12.66 -14.41
N VAL A 640 23.14 -13.81 -15.07
CA VAL A 640 23.98 -13.95 -16.28
C VAL A 640 23.47 -13.03 -17.40
N ALA A 641 22.16 -13.03 -17.66
CA ALA A 641 21.57 -12.18 -18.70
C ALA A 641 21.78 -10.67 -18.45
N LYS A 642 21.92 -10.26 -17.19
CA LYS A 642 22.22 -8.87 -16.78
C LYS A 642 23.72 -8.59 -16.61
N GLY A 643 24.59 -9.58 -16.79
CA GLY A 643 26.03 -9.42 -16.54
C GLY A 643 26.39 -9.20 -15.06
N LEU A 644 25.54 -9.67 -14.13
CA LEU A 644 25.71 -9.51 -12.68
C LEU A 644 26.31 -10.74 -11.99
N GLN A 645 26.40 -11.89 -12.67
CA GLN A 645 26.87 -13.16 -12.09
C GLN A 645 28.31 -13.12 -11.56
N SER A 646 29.14 -12.19 -12.03
CA SER A 646 30.51 -11.99 -11.52
C SER A 646 30.58 -11.04 -10.34
N LYS A 647 29.49 -10.32 -10.03
CA LYS A 647 29.39 -9.33 -8.96
C LYS A 647 28.59 -9.86 -7.76
N VAL A 648 27.52 -10.62 -8.03
CA VAL A 648 26.57 -11.10 -7.02
C VAL A 648 26.63 -12.62 -6.93
N GLY A 649 27.05 -13.14 -5.78
CA GLY A 649 26.98 -14.57 -5.47
C GLY A 649 25.60 -14.98 -4.96
N ILE A 650 25.10 -16.15 -5.36
CA ILE A 650 23.88 -16.71 -4.78
C ILE A 650 24.24 -17.44 -3.48
N MET A 651 23.60 -17.07 -2.39
CA MET A 651 23.61 -17.86 -1.16
C MET A 651 22.35 -18.73 -1.09
N ALA A 652 22.50 -19.95 -0.60
CA ALA A 652 21.42 -20.88 -0.34
C ALA A 652 21.91 -21.81 0.76
N ASP A 653 21.17 -22.14 1.79
CA ASP A 653 19.76 -22.48 1.70
C ASP A 653 18.89 -21.71 2.69
N GLU A 654 19.47 -21.03 3.68
CA GLU A 654 18.75 -20.29 4.74
C GLU A 654 17.73 -21.15 5.51
N SER A 655 17.89 -22.47 5.53
CA SER A 655 16.98 -23.33 6.30
C SER A 655 17.03 -22.98 7.79
N SER A 656 15.87 -22.96 8.45
CA SER A 656 15.69 -22.50 9.84
C SER A 656 16.54 -23.28 10.88
N ASN A 657 16.85 -24.54 10.57
CA ASN A 657 17.67 -25.40 11.42
C ASN A 657 18.52 -26.40 10.62
N LEU A 658 19.60 -26.89 11.25
CA LEU A 658 20.60 -27.74 10.61
C LEU A 658 20.05 -29.09 10.14
N ALA A 659 19.13 -29.68 10.90
CA ALA A 659 18.55 -30.99 10.57
C ALA A 659 17.68 -30.93 9.31
N LEU A 660 16.80 -29.93 9.21
CA LEU A 660 15.97 -29.72 8.02
C LEU A 660 16.82 -29.36 6.80
N ALA A 661 17.86 -28.53 6.99
CA ALA A 661 18.83 -28.21 5.95
C ALA A 661 19.47 -29.50 5.36
N GLN A 662 20.06 -30.32 6.24
CA GLN A 662 20.75 -31.55 5.86
C GLN A 662 19.83 -32.55 5.15
N ASN A 663 18.58 -32.71 5.60
CA ASN A 663 17.64 -33.68 5.04
C ASN A 663 17.30 -33.44 3.55
N GLY A 664 17.38 -32.18 3.09
CA GLY A 664 17.04 -31.82 1.71
C GLY A 664 18.18 -31.90 0.71
N TYR A 665 19.43 -31.70 1.14
CA TYR A 665 20.55 -31.38 0.23
C TYR A 665 20.84 -32.44 -0.83
N ALA A 666 20.78 -33.73 -0.48
CA ALA A 666 21.05 -34.81 -1.44
C ALA A 666 20.12 -34.77 -2.67
N SER A 667 18.91 -34.22 -2.54
CA SER A 667 17.92 -34.19 -3.62
C SER A 667 18.13 -33.08 -4.65
N TRP A 668 18.74 -31.94 -4.26
CA TRP A 668 18.73 -30.73 -5.10
C TRP A 668 20.07 -30.01 -5.17
N LEU A 669 20.86 -29.98 -4.09
CA LEU A 669 22.07 -29.17 -4.02
C LEU A 669 23.11 -29.55 -5.08
N PRO A 670 23.39 -30.84 -5.36
CA PRO A 670 24.32 -31.23 -6.42
C PRO A 670 23.98 -30.67 -7.81
N GLN A 671 22.71 -30.34 -8.07
CA GLN A 671 22.25 -29.83 -9.37
C GLN A 671 22.65 -28.36 -9.63
N VAL A 672 23.03 -27.62 -8.58
CA VAL A 672 23.27 -26.17 -8.63
C VAL A 672 24.56 -25.73 -7.92
N LEU A 673 25.46 -26.67 -7.58
CA LEU A 673 26.72 -26.35 -6.93
C LEU A 673 27.58 -25.36 -7.73
N ASP A 674 27.50 -25.35 -9.06
CA ASP A 674 28.20 -24.39 -9.91
C ASP A 674 27.61 -22.97 -9.84
N LYS A 675 26.37 -22.82 -9.34
CA LYS A 675 25.59 -21.57 -9.29
C LYS A 675 25.55 -20.93 -7.91
N VAL A 676 25.66 -21.75 -6.86
CA VAL A 676 25.67 -21.32 -5.47
C VAL A 676 27.08 -20.88 -5.07
N ALA A 677 27.23 -19.68 -4.53
CA ALA A 677 28.51 -19.18 -4.01
C ALA A 677 28.83 -19.77 -2.63
N VAL A 678 27.82 -19.85 -1.75
CA VAL A 678 27.96 -20.21 -0.33
C VAL A 678 26.75 -21.02 0.12
N ILE A 679 26.98 -21.99 1.03
CA ILE A 679 25.91 -22.76 1.66
C ILE A 679 25.50 -22.11 2.99
N CYS A 680 24.32 -21.51 3.09
CA CYS A 680 23.85 -20.83 4.30
C CYS A 680 22.83 -21.66 5.09
N HIS A 681 22.76 -21.43 6.40
CA HIS A 681 21.81 -22.04 7.34
C HIS A 681 21.59 -21.15 8.57
N HIS A 682 20.47 -21.37 9.25
CA HIS A 682 20.16 -20.77 10.54
C HIS A 682 20.37 -21.79 11.66
N THR A 683 20.50 -21.28 12.89
CA THR A 683 20.75 -22.13 14.08
C THR A 683 19.64 -22.02 15.13
N TYR A 684 18.37 -21.92 14.70
CA TYR A 684 17.22 -21.87 15.60
C TYR A 684 16.91 -23.19 16.31
N ASP A 685 17.60 -24.28 15.96
CA ASP A 685 17.66 -25.54 16.74
C ASP A 685 18.72 -25.52 17.85
N PHE A 686 19.49 -24.44 17.98
CA PHE A 686 20.50 -24.23 19.03
C PHE A 686 21.47 -25.42 19.19
N PRO A 687 22.16 -25.83 18.12
CA PRO A 687 22.82 -27.12 18.03
C PRO A 687 23.95 -27.26 19.06
N THR A 688 24.18 -28.49 19.53
CA THR A 688 25.39 -28.86 20.28
C THR A 688 26.64 -28.73 19.39
N ASP A 689 27.82 -28.62 20.01
CA ASP A 689 29.10 -28.60 19.27
C ASP A 689 29.23 -29.81 18.33
N ALA A 690 28.82 -31.00 18.81
CA ALA A 690 28.87 -32.24 18.03
C ALA A 690 27.90 -32.24 16.84
N SER A 691 26.64 -31.83 17.05
CA SER A 691 25.64 -31.80 15.98
C SER A 691 25.95 -30.73 14.93
N TYR A 692 26.46 -29.58 15.34
CA TYR A 692 26.89 -28.51 14.43
C TYR A 692 28.09 -28.96 13.59
N LEU A 693 29.11 -29.54 14.23
CA LEU A 693 30.28 -30.08 13.53
C LEU A 693 29.89 -31.21 12.57
N SER A 694 28.94 -32.05 12.95
CA SER A 694 28.39 -33.09 12.08
C SER A 694 27.76 -32.50 10.82
N TYR A 695 26.95 -31.44 10.95
CA TYR A 695 26.35 -30.74 9.81
C TYR A 695 27.42 -30.17 8.87
N VAL A 696 28.39 -29.40 9.37
CA VAL A 696 29.42 -28.78 8.53
C VAL A 696 30.29 -29.84 7.84
N ASN A 697 30.65 -30.93 8.55
CA ASN A 697 31.38 -32.05 7.95
C ASN A 697 30.56 -32.76 6.86
N TYR A 698 29.25 -32.91 7.06
CA TYR A 698 28.36 -33.46 6.04
C TYR A 698 28.35 -32.56 4.80
N VAL A 699 28.13 -31.26 4.95
CA VAL A 699 28.15 -30.31 3.81
C VAL A 699 29.49 -30.35 3.07
N LYS A 700 30.60 -30.35 3.80
CA LYS A 700 31.95 -30.48 3.22
C LYS A 700 32.14 -31.78 2.44
N SER A 701 31.47 -32.88 2.85
CA SER A 701 31.56 -34.15 2.13
C SER A 701 30.83 -34.14 0.78
N ILE A 702 29.72 -33.39 0.67
CA ILE A 702 28.91 -33.33 -0.56
C ILE A 702 29.22 -32.10 -1.43
N ALA A 703 29.84 -31.07 -0.85
CA ALA A 703 30.18 -29.80 -1.49
C ALA A 703 31.58 -29.31 -1.03
N PRO A 704 32.66 -30.07 -1.32
CA PRO A 704 33.99 -29.83 -0.73
C PRO A 704 34.61 -28.47 -1.04
N ASN A 705 34.15 -27.81 -2.12
CA ASN A 705 34.64 -26.50 -2.56
C ASN A 705 33.71 -25.34 -2.12
N LYS A 706 32.72 -25.60 -1.26
CA LYS A 706 31.79 -24.59 -0.76
C LYS A 706 32.01 -24.35 0.72
N GLN A 707 31.91 -23.09 1.12
CA GLN A 707 31.89 -22.69 2.52
C GLN A 707 30.47 -22.81 3.07
N THR A 708 30.36 -23.04 4.38
CA THR A 708 29.11 -22.88 5.12
C THR A 708 29.12 -21.59 5.91
N TRP A 709 28.02 -20.84 5.90
CA TRP A 709 27.84 -19.60 6.66
C TRP A 709 26.62 -19.74 7.58
N MET A 710 26.76 -19.26 8.82
CA MET A 710 25.61 -19.06 9.71
C MET A 710 25.02 -17.67 9.44
N SER A 711 23.82 -17.62 8.89
CA SER A 711 23.22 -16.41 8.34
C SER A 711 22.10 -15.82 9.18
N GLU A 712 21.60 -16.54 10.18
CA GLU A 712 20.58 -15.99 11.08
C GLU A 712 20.44 -16.78 12.39
N VAL A 713 20.31 -16.05 13.49
CA VAL A 713 19.79 -16.53 14.76
C VAL A 713 19.36 -15.34 15.63
N CYS A 714 18.40 -15.56 16.52
CA CYS A 714 17.99 -14.62 17.56
C CYS A 714 17.43 -15.35 18.78
N CYS A 715 16.86 -14.58 19.70
CA CYS A 715 15.77 -15.05 20.54
C CYS A 715 16.15 -16.23 21.46
N SER A 716 17.21 -16.01 22.22
CA SER A 716 17.66 -16.91 23.27
C SER A 716 18.10 -16.12 24.50
N VAL A 717 17.51 -16.45 25.64
CA VAL A 717 17.91 -15.94 26.95
C VAL A 717 18.35 -17.12 27.80
N GLY A 718 19.54 -17.03 28.36
CA GLY A 718 20.13 -18.11 29.16
C GLY A 718 21.34 -17.66 29.98
N VAL A 719 22.15 -18.63 30.39
CA VAL A 719 23.39 -18.39 31.12
C VAL A 719 24.51 -17.89 30.20
N ALA A 720 25.53 -17.24 30.79
CA ALA A 720 26.58 -16.55 30.05
C ALA A 720 27.43 -17.47 29.14
N ASP A 721 27.55 -18.76 29.45
CA ASP A 721 28.27 -19.75 28.64
C ASP A 721 27.41 -20.43 27.57
N ALA A 722 26.14 -20.01 27.45
CA ALA A 722 25.16 -20.54 26.51
C ALA A 722 24.96 -22.07 26.60
N SER A 723 25.24 -22.68 27.76
CA SER A 723 25.02 -24.12 27.98
C SER A 723 23.54 -24.51 27.99
N ASP A 724 22.65 -23.55 28.28
CA ASP A 724 21.19 -23.71 28.32
C ASP A 724 20.45 -23.03 27.14
N ARG A 725 21.20 -22.64 26.10
CA ARG A 725 20.67 -21.97 24.91
C ARG A 725 19.47 -22.72 24.33
N LYS A 726 18.44 -21.96 23.98
CA LYS A 726 17.19 -22.46 23.41
C LYS A 726 16.34 -21.30 22.94
N TRP A 727 15.40 -21.60 22.06
CA TRP A 727 14.37 -20.64 21.68
C TRP A 727 13.61 -20.18 22.92
N SER A 728 13.65 -18.88 23.20
CA SER A 728 13.01 -18.31 24.38
C SER A 728 12.69 -16.83 24.21
N GLY A 729 11.50 -16.44 24.69
CA GLY A 729 11.18 -15.03 24.92
C GLY A 729 11.87 -14.50 26.18
N GLY A 730 12.01 -13.18 26.24
CA GLY A 730 12.67 -12.45 27.31
C GLY A 730 13.70 -11.45 26.76
N TYR A 731 13.94 -10.39 27.52
CA TYR A 731 14.90 -9.33 27.23
C TYR A 731 16.01 -9.36 28.29
N ASP A 732 17.26 -9.50 27.87
CA ASP A 732 18.44 -9.46 28.76
C ASP A 732 19.47 -8.45 28.24
N PRO A 733 19.42 -7.19 28.71
CA PRO A 733 20.35 -6.15 28.29
C PRO A 733 21.73 -6.26 28.95
N THR A 734 21.89 -7.18 29.91
CA THR A 734 23.04 -7.26 30.80
C THR A 734 24.19 -8.03 30.16
N ILE A 735 25.35 -8.02 30.83
CA ILE A 735 26.53 -8.75 30.35
C ILE A 735 26.25 -10.25 30.21
N ARG A 736 25.32 -10.81 30.99
CA ARG A 736 24.92 -12.22 30.85
C ARG A 736 24.37 -12.51 29.46
N GLY A 737 23.37 -11.75 29.01
CA GLY A 737 22.82 -11.87 27.66
C GLY A 737 23.86 -11.59 26.57
N GLY A 738 24.74 -10.60 26.80
CA GLY A 738 25.83 -10.30 25.87
C GLY A 738 26.85 -11.44 25.70
N LEU A 739 27.21 -12.14 26.79
CA LEU A 739 28.11 -13.30 26.75
C LEU A 739 27.44 -14.56 26.20
N HIS A 740 26.14 -14.74 26.44
CA HIS A 740 25.36 -15.84 25.89
C HIS A 740 25.50 -15.90 24.36
N PHE A 741 25.19 -14.79 23.67
CA PHE A 741 25.34 -14.71 22.22
C PHE A 741 26.80 -14.69 21.76
N ALA A 742 27.70 -14.01 22.47
CA ALA A 742 29.13 -14.07 22.14
C ALA A 742 29.69 -15.49 22.18
N THR A 743 29.17 -16.35 23.08
CA THR A 743 29.55 -17.76 23.15
C THR A 743 29.02 -18.57 21.97
N MET A 744 27.84 -18.23 21.43
CA MET A 744 27.31 -18.80 20.19
C MET A 744 28.12 -18.35 18.96
N ILE A 745 28.55 -17.09 18.91
CA ILE A 745 29.48 -16.58 17.89
C ILE A 745 30.80 -17.37 17.94
N MET A 746 31.37 -17.55 19.13
CA MET A 746 32.58 -18.36 19.32
C MET A 746 32.38 -19.82 18.91
N GLN A 747 31.20 -20.40 19.11
CA GLN A 747 30.90 -21.76 18.65
C GLN A 747 31.05 -21.87 17.13
N SER A 748 30.44 -20.96 16.36
CA SER A 748 30.54 -20.95 14.89
C SER A 748 32.01 -20.78 14.44
N PHE A 749 32.73 -19.78 14.95
CA PHE A 749 34.11 -19.50 14.52
C PHE A 749 35.15 -20.54 14.97
N ILE A 750 35.01 -21.11 16.18
CA ILE A 750 36.03 -22.00 16.77
C ILE A 750 35.72 -23.47 16.49
N VAL A 751 34.49 -23.91 16.75
CA VAL A 751 34.12 -25.34 16.70
C VAL A 751 33.98 -25.79 15.25
N VAL A 752 33.13 -25.10 14.49
CA VAL A 752 32.81 -25.48 13.10
C VAL A 752 33.55 -24.68 12.05
N GLN A 753 34.24 -23.62 12.45
CA GLN A 753 35.22 -22.87 11.65
C GLN A 753 34.59 -22.17 10.44
N GLU A 754 33.35 -21.71 10.58
CA GLU A 754 32.72 -20.91 9.55
C GLU A 754 33.32 -19.51 9.48
N PRO A 755 33.40 -18.90 8.28
CA PRO A 755 34.00 -17.58 8.12
C PRO A 755 32.99 -16.43 8.30
N HIS A 756 31.71 -16.74 8.57
CA HIS A 756 30.62 -15.77 8.54
C HIS A 756 29.57 -16.07 9.62
N TYR A 757 29.07 -15.01 10.26
CA TYR A 757 28.04 -15.08 11.29
C TYR A 757 27.16 -13.83 11.20
N ASP A 758 25.87 -14.01 10.96
CA ASP A 758 24.88 -12.93 10.98
C ASP A 758 23.88 -13.12 12.13
N PHE A 759 23.56 -12.02 12.81
CA PHE A 759 22.47 -11.95 13.78
C PHE A 759 21.23 -11.36 13.11
N TRP A 760 20.03 -11.78 13.52
CA TRP A 760 18.79 -11.46 12.81
C TRP A 760 18.52 -9.95 12.62
N THR A 761 18.09 -9.24 13.68
CA THR A 761 17.83 -7.80 13.57
C THR A 761 18.84 -6.97 14.37
N LEU A 762 19.29 -5.85 13.80
CA LEU A 762 20.13 -4.91 14.55
C LEU A 762 19.33 -4.14 15.61
N ALA A 763 18.13 -3.67 15.22
CA ALA A 763 17.29 -2.79 16.03
C ALA A 763 15.91 -3.40 16.24
N SER A 764 15.43 -3.45 17.49
CA SER A 764 14.16 -4.07 17.88
C SER A 764 13.28 -3.17 18.74
N SER A 765 11.97 -3.25 18.54
CA SER A 765 10.95 -2.64 19.40
C SER A 765 10.54 -3.52 20.58
N MET A 766 11.01 -4.77 20.63
CA MET A 766 10.56 -5.79 21.57
C MET A 766 11.22 -5.68 22.95
N ILE A 767 11.37 -4.46 23.47
CA ILE A 767 12.01 -4.20 24.77
C ILE A 767 11.20 -4.72 25.97
N GLY A 768 9.90 -4.97 25.78
CA GLY A 768 9.01 -5.55 26.80
C GLY A 768 8.58 -4.61 27.91
N CYS A 769 8.86 -3.30 27.78
CA CYS A 769 8.50 -2.29 28.77
C CYS A 769 8.31 -0.91 28.13
N SER A 770 7.73 0.04 28.88
CA SER A 770 7.63 1.45 28.48
C SER A 770 8.81 2.24 29.07
N PRO A 771 9.83 2.61 28.28
CA PRO A 771 11.02 3.28 28.80
C PRO A 771 10.74 4.72 29.24
N LEU A 772 9.70 5.38 28.73
CA LEU A 772 9.29 6.70 29.21
C LEU A 772 8.65 6.62 30.60
N GLY A 773 7.81 5.60 30.84
CA GLY A 773 7.16 5.38 32.14
C GLY A 773 8.07 4.76 33.19
N ASN A 774 9.06 3.96 32.76
CA ASN A 774 10.05 3.34 33.62
C ASN A 774 11.44 3.33 32.96
N PRO A 775 12.22 4.43 33.06
CA PRO A 775 13.52 4.54 32.38
C PRO A 775 14.56 3.48 32.76
N SER A 776 14.46 2.86 33.95
CA SER A 776 15.40 1.81 34.37
C SER A 776 15.08 0.43 33.77
N CYS A 777 13.89 0.25 33.17
CA CYS A 777 13.49 -1.03 32.58
C CYS A 777 14.39 -1.45 31.42
N VAL A 778 14.95 -0.48 30.70
CA VAL A 778 15.86 -0.73 29.56
C VAL A 778 17.16 -1.39 29.98
N ASN A 779 17.54 -1.29 31.26
CA ASN A 779 18.76 -1.88 31.83
C ASN A 779 18.46 -3.14 32.65
N SER A 780 17.20 -3.59 32.71
CA SER A 780 16.76 -4.68 33.56
C SER A 780 16.25 -5.85 32.73
N ILE A 781 16.53 -7.07 33.20
CA ILE A 781 15.99 -8.29 32.60
C ILE A 781 14.48 -8.30 32.77
N ASN A 782 13.74 -8.67 31.73
CA ASN A 782 12.30 -8.88 31.81
C ASN A 782 11.84 -10.03 30.90
N THR A 783 10.68 -10.60 31.17
CA THR A 783 10.11 -11.73 30.43
C THR A 783 9.13 -11.32 29.33
N SER A 784 8.77 -10.04 29.26
CA SER A 784 7.78 -9.51 28.32
C SER A 784 8.38 -9.10 26.98
N GLY A 785 9.70 -8.85 26.95
CA GLY A 785 10.44 -8.50 25.74
C GLY A 785 11.05 -9.71 25.03
N TRP A 786 11.90 -9.44 24.06
CA TRP A 786 12.64 -10.42 23.28
C TRP A 786 14.10 -10.00 23.15
N GLN A 787 14.98 -11.01 23.02
CA GLN A 787 16.41 -10.84 22.77
C GLN A 787 16.67 -10.98 21.27
N ASP A 788 16.00 -10.13 20.49
CA ASP A 788 15.94 -10.17 19.03
C ASP A 788 16.68 -9.00 18.36
N GLY A 789 17.12 -8.02 19.15
CA GLY A 789 17.94 -6.88 18.73
C GLY A 789 19.24 -6.71 19.54
N LEU A 790 20.16 -5.92 18.98
CA LEU A 790 21.35 -5.41 19.70
C LEU A 790 21.07 -4.02 20.29
N ILE A 791 20.25 -3.25 19.59
CA ILE A 791 19.79 -1.91 19.93
C ILE A 791 18.26 -1.96 20.04
N TYR A 792 17.70 -1.34 21.06
CA TYR A 792 16.26 -1.31 21.27
C TYR A 792 15.74 0.12 21.15
N TYR A 793 14.49 0.25 20.78
CA TYR A 793 13.79 1.53 20.75
C TYR A 793 12.40 1.37 21.35
N ASP A 794 11.81 2.49 21.77
CA ASP A 794 10.47 2.49 22.35
C ASP A 794 9.43 2.08 21.30
N PRO A 795 8.65 1.01 21.48
CA PRO A 795 7.60 0.64 20.50
C PRO A 795 6.57 1.74 20.27
N ASN A 796 6.42 2.69 21.21
CA ASN A 796 5.50 3.81 21.14
C ASN A 796 6.17 5.14 20.74
N TYR A 797 7.39 5.10 20.19
CA TYR A 797 8.17 6.28 19.83
C TYR A 797 7.38 7.29 18.96
N ALA A 798 6.49 6.79 18.10
CA ALA A 798 5.69 7.62 17.21
C ALA A 798 4.58 8.39 17.95
N GLN A 799 4.09 7.88 19.07
CA GLN A 799 3.03 8.47 19.89
C GLN A 799 3.62 9.39 20.96
N ASN A 800 4.69 8.96 21.62
CA ASN A 800 5.24 9.65 22.78
C ASN A 800 6.48 10.50 22.48
N GLY A 801 7.01 10.44 21.25
CA GLY A 801 8.17 11.22 20.82
C GLY A 801 9.52 10.73 21.37
N ASN A 802 9.55 9.52 21.95
CA ASN A 802 10.78 8.93 22.49
C ASN A 802 11.58 8.21 21.42
N TYR A 803 12.42 8.96 20.70
CA TYR A 803 13.33 8.42 19.67
C TYR A 803 14.67 7.92 20.23
N ALA A 804 14.76 7.67 21.54
CA ALA A 804 16.00 7.19 22.15
C ALA A 804 16.31 5.75 21.70
N LEU A 805 17.61 5.48 21.54
CA LEU A 805 18.14 4.15 21.25
C LEU A 805 18.80 3.59 22.51
N TYR A 806 18.39 2.39 22.88
CA TYR A 806 18.83 1.67 24.07
C TYR A 806 19.79 0.55 23.66
N VAL A 807 21.08 0.75 23.91
CA VAL A 807 22.13 -0.18 23.50
C VAL A 807 22.36 -1.22 24.60
N THR A 808 22.26 -2.51 24.26
CA THR A 808 22.48 -3.61 25.21
C THR A 808 23.94 -4.04 25.28
N LYS A 809 24.33 -4.83 26.30
CA LYS A 809 25.66 -5.46 26.32
C LYS A 809 25.89 -6.43 25.16
N HIS A 810 24.84 -6.93 24.52
CA HIS A 810 24.96 -7.73 23.31
C HIS A 810 25.57 -6.95 22.14
N TYR A 811 25.23 -5.66 21.98
CA TYR A 811 25.92 -4.78 21.02
C TYR A 811 27.42 -4.68 21.33
N TRP A 812 27.76 -4.45 22.60
CA TRP A 812 29.15 -4.23 23.00
C TRP A 812 30.00 -5.49 22.87
N THR A 813 29.46 -6.68 23.18
CA THR A 813 30.17 -7.94 22.92
C THR A 813 30.32 -8.22 21.43
N THR A 814 29.28 -7.98 20.62
CA THR A 814 29.34 -8.10 19.15
C THR A 814 30.38 -7.16 18.54
N LYS A 815 30.55 -5.95 19.09
CA LYS A 815 31.55 -4.98 18.65
C LYS A 815 32.98 -5.50 18.68
N HIS A 816 33.32 -6.44 19.59
CA HIS A 816 34.63 -7.09 19.57
C HIS A 816 34.87 -7.88 18.29
N PHE A 817 33.87 -8.64 17.84
CA PHE A 817 33.96 -9.38 16.59
C PHE A 817 33.94 -8.43 15.39
N GLY A 818 32.98 -7.50 15.31
CA GLY A 818 32.88 -6.57 14.18
C GLY A 818 34.10 -5.67 13.96
N ASN A 819 34.85 -5.36 15.01
CA ASN A 819 36.08 -4.56 14.90
C ASN A 819 37.32 -5.37 14.52
N PHE A 820 37.38 -6.65 14.89
CA PHE A 820 38.64 -7.43 14.86
C PHE A 820 38.56 -8.74 14.11
N VAL A 821 37.38 -9.17 13.66
CA VAL A 821 37.14 -10.33 12.79
C VAL A 821 36.58 -9.79 11.48
N LYS A 822 37.47 -9.38 10.57
CA LYS A 822 37.11 -8.73 9.30
C LYS A 822 37.43 -9.62 8.11
N PRO A 823 36.82 -9.39 6.94
CA PRO A 823 37.22 -10.05 5.70
C PRO A 823 38.73 -9.96 5.47
N GLY A 824 39.34 -11.09 5.11
CA GLY A 824 40.80 -11.23 4.92
C GLY A 824 41.58 -11.60 6.18
N PHE A 825 40.98 -11.55 7.38
CA PHE A 825 41.67 -12.03 8.58
C PHE A 825 41.74 -13.55 8.58
N VAL A 826 42.87 -14.09 9.03
CA VAL A 826 43.11 -15.53 9.13
C VAL A 826 42.89 -15.97 10.57
N ARG A 827 42.08 -17.02 10.78
CA ARG A 827 41.89 -17.62 12.10
C ARG A 827 43.01 -18.62 12.41
N HIS A 828 43.53 -18.58 13.62
CA HIS A 828 44.53 -19.53 14.12
C HIS A 828 43.95 -20.48 15.16
N ALA A 829 44.46 -21.71 15.19
CA ALA A 829 44.13 -22.66 16.25
C ALA A 829 44.75 -22.22 17.58
N VAL A 830 43.98 -22.33 18.65
CA VAL A 830 44.45 -22.14 20.03
C VAL A 830 44.32 -23.49 20.74
N ASN A 831 45.41 -23.99 21.30
CA ASN A 831 45.48 -25.32 21.91
C ASN A 831 45.83 -25.20 23.41
N GLY A 832 45.49 -26.23 24.19
CA GLY A 832 45.92 -26.33 25.60
C GLY A 832 45.09 -25.52 26.59
N THR A 833 43.87 -25.13 26.23
CA THR A 833 42.92 -24.47 27.12
C THR A 833 41.49 -24.88 26.80
N ASP A 834 40.66 -25.03 27.83
CA ASP A 834 39.21 -25.21 27.69
C ASP A 834 38.48 -23.87 27.51
N THR A 835 39.18 -22.74 27.71
CA THR A 835 38.62 -21.42 27.49
C THR A 835 38.48 -21.13 26.00
N LYS A 836 37.30 -20.67 25.58
CA LYS A 836 37.06 -20.25 24.19
C LYS A 836 37.85 -18.97 23.89
N ILE A 837 38.92 -19.10 23.11
CA ILE A 837 39.75 -18.00 22.62
C ILE A 837 39.75 -18.02 21.08
N LEU A 838 39.26 -16.96 20.46
CA LEU A 838 39.36 -16.73 19.03
C LEU A 838 40.62 -15.91 18.74
N ALA A 839 41.57 -16.52 18.02
CA ALA A 839 42.77 -15.86 17.54
C ALA A 839 42.63 -15.56 16.05
N VAL A 840 42.76 -14.30 15.67
CA VAL A 840 42.69 -13.86 14.28
C VAL A 840 43.85 -12.93 13.93
N GLU A 841 44.35 -13.03 12.71
CA GLU A 841 45.51 -12.33 12.20
C GLU A 841 45.14 -11.53 10.94
N SER A 842 45.53 -10.26 10.91
CA SER A 842 45.68 -9.48 9.69
C SER A 842 47.15 -9.37 9.31
N ASP A 843 47.47 -8.72 8.19
CA ASP A 843 48.86 -8.48 7.78
C ASP A 843 49.71 -7.82 8.88
N THR A 844 49.12 -6.94 9.67
CA THR A 844 49.83 -6.12 10.67
C THR A 844 49.53 -6.48 12.12
N THR A 845 48.45 -7.20 12.40
CA THR A 845 47.90 -7.29 13.76
C THR A 845 47.37 -8.68 14.08
N PHE A 846 47.66 -9.18 15.27
CA PHE A 846 46.93 -10.28 15.90
C PHE A 846 45.89 -9.74 16.88
N ALA A 847 44.68 -10.28 16.84
CA ALA A 847 43.65 -10.06 17.85
C ALA A 847 43.32 -11.39 18.53
N LEU A 848 43.38 -11.41 19.87
CA LEU A 848 42.89 -12.51 20.68
C LEU A 848 41.61 -12.06 21.37
N ILE A 849 40.49 -12.73 21.12
CA ILE A 849 39.20 -12.47 21.74
C ILE A 849 38.86 -13.65 22.65
N ALA A 850 38.60 -13.40 23.93
CA ALA A 850 38.28 -14.47 24.88
C ALA A 850 37.11 -14.10 25.78
N ILE A 851 36.33 -15.12 26.14
CA ILE A 851 35.18 -15.02 27.03
C ILE A 851 35.53 -15.69 28.36
N ASN A 852 35.23 -15.01 29.46
CA ASN A 852 35.12 -15.62 30.77
C ASN A 852 33.66 -15.52 31.23
N ALA A 853 32.93 -16.62 31.13
CA ALA A 853 31.53 -16.70 31.55
C ALA A 853 31.37 -16.92 33.07
N TYR A 854 32.46 -17.17 33.81
CA TYR A 854 32.44 -17.51 35.22
C TYR A 854 32.58 -16.28 36.13
N THR A 855 32.22 -16.45 37.39
CA THR A 855 32.25 -15.38 38.40
C THR A 855 33.62 -15.15 39.03
N THR A 856 34.63 -15.92 38.63
CA THR A 856 36.01 -15.81 39.14
C THR A 856 36.94 -15.32 38.04
N GLN A 857 37.96 -14.55 38.44
CA GLN A 857 39.00 -14.12 37.53
C GLN A 857 39.86 -15.34 37.14
N THR A 858 40.17 -15.45 35.85
CA THR A 858 41.12 -16.44 35.34
C THR A 858 42.30 -15.72 34.69
N THR A 859 43.49 -16.31 34.73
CA THR A 859 44.66 -15.81 34.00
C THR A 859 45.22 -16.92 33.14
N ILE A 860 45.34 -16.66 31.85
CA ILE A 860 45.74 -17.65 30.86
C ILE A 860 47.08 -17.24 30.27
N PRO A 861 48.15 -18.04 30.43
CA PRO A 861 49.39 -17.82 29.72
C PRO A 861 49.22 -18.22 28.25
N VAL A 862 49.55 -17.31 27.32
CA VAL A 862 49.49 -17.56 25.88
C VAL A 862 50.85 -17.31 25.24
N SER A 863 51.34 -18.29 24.48
CA SER A 863 52.55 -18.18 23.67
C SER A 863 52.20 -18.32 22.19
N PHE A 864 52.96 -17.65 21.33
CA PHE A 864 52.85 -17.76 19.88
C PHE A 864 53.91 -18.75 19.40
N GLN A 865 53.50 -19.78 18.65
CA GLN A 865 54.42 -20.86 18.23
C GLN A 865 55.51 -20.37 17.28
N ASP A 866 55.19 -19.40 16.42
CA ASP A 866 56.17 -18.78 15.55
C ASP A 866 57.03 -17.80 16.36
N THR A 867 58.22 -18.25 16.75
CA THR A 867 59.18 -17.48 17.54
C THR A 867 59.86 -16.37 16.73
N SER A 868 59.68 -16.34 15.41
CA SER A 868 60.15 -15.24 14.57
C SER A 868 59.24 -14.00 14.67
N LEU A 869 57.98 -14.18 15.09
CA LEU A 869 57.04 -13.09 15.27
C LEU A 869 57.45 -12.20 16.45
N ARG A 870 57.81 -10.95 16.13
CA ARG A 870 58.02 -9.92 17.13
C ARG A 870 56.71 -9.17 17.37
N LEU A 871 56.00 -9.58 18.41
CA LEU A 871 54.70 -9.02 18.78
C LEU A 871 54.84 -7.97 19.88
N LYS A 872 54.10 -6.87 19.73
CA LYS A 872 53.95 -5.84 20.76
C LYS A 872 52.47 -5.68 21.09
N ALA A 873 52.09 -5.88 22.34
CA ALA A 873 50.74 -5.55 22.79
C ALA A 873 50.51 -4.03 22.70
N THR A 874 49.37 -3.64 22.11
CA THR A 874 49.07 -2.21 21.86
C THR A 874 47.80 -1.74 22.54
N HIS A 875 46.74 -2.55 22.53
CA HIS A 875 45.46 -2.22 23.14
C HIS A 875 44.82 -3.46 23.74
N THR A 876 44.05 -3.25 24.80
CA THR A 876 43.14 -4.24 25.36
C THR A 876 41.78 -3.59 25.52
N TYR A 877 40.72 -4.24 25.02
CA TYR A 877 39.33 -3.82 25.20
C TYR A 877 38.58 -4.84 26.03
N ARG A 878 37.73 -4.40 26.95
CA ARG A 878 36.89 -5.28 27.78
C ARG A 878 35.45 -4.80 27.81
N THR A 879 34.54 -5.76 27.70
CA THR A 879 33.12 -5.58 27.99
C THR A 879 32.76 -6.45 29.19
N SER A 880 32.20 -5.84 30.22
CA SER A 880 31.79 -6.47 31.49
C SER A 880 30.47 -5.87 31.96
N ALA A 881 30.01 -6.16 33.19
CA ALA A 881 28.83 -5.50 33.74
C ALA A 881 28.98 -3.97 33.78
N THR A 882 30.17 -3.46 34.11
CA THR A 882 30.45 -2.03 34.30
C THR A 882 31.23 -1.39 33.15
N GLU A 883 31.68 -2.17 32.18
CA GLU A 883 32.51 -1.70 31.06
C GLU A 883 31.83 -1.98 29.72
N ASP A 884 31.80 -0.97 28.85
CA ASP A 884 31.27 -1.04 27.48
C ASP A 884 32.42 -0.84 26.51
N PHE A 885 33.04 -1.94 26.05
CA PHE A 885 34.21 -1.90 25.16
C PHE A 885 35.32 -0.97 25.70
N ALA A 886 35.56 -1.00 27.00
CA ALA A 886 36.47 -0.09 27.68
C ALA A 886 37.93 -0.47 27.45
N SER A 887 38.82 0.53 27.33
CA SER A 887 40.26 0.29 27.28
C SER A 887 40.78 -0.13 28.66
N VAL A 888 41.52 -1.24 28.74
CA VAL A 888 42.07 -1.77 29.99
C VAL A 888 43.57 -2.06 29.85
N GLY A 889 44.21 -2.51 30.94
CA GLY A 889 45.64 -2.80 30.97
C GLY A 889 46.11 -3.78 29.90
N LEU A 890 47.32 -3.55 29.39
CA LEU A 890 47.97 -4.43 28.42
C LEU A 890 48.39 -5.76 29.07
N PRO A 891 48.41 -6.87 28.32
CA PRO A 891 48.92 -8.14 28.81
C PRO A 891 50.43 -8.03 29.04
N VAL A 892 50.93 -8.74 30.05
CA VAL A 892 52.35 -8.71 30.43
C VAL A 892 53.07 -9.90 29.80
N LEU A 893 54.18 -9.65 29.10
CA LEU A 893 55.07 -10.70 28.60
C LEU A 893 56.04 -11.11 29.71
N SER A 894 56.02 -12.39 30.09
CA SER A 894 56.95 -12.97 31.05
C SER A 894 57.32 -14.39 30.64
N ASN A 895 58.61 -14.75 30.69
CA ASN A 895 59.12 -16.08 30.35
C ASN A 895 58.60 -16.62 28.99
N GLY A 896 58.52 -15.76 27.97
CA GLY A 896 58.06 -16.13 26.63
C GLY A 896 56.55 -16.33 26.46
N SER A 897 55.74 -16.04 27.49
CA SER A 897 54.28 -16.11 27.42
C SER A 897 53.62 -14.80 27.84
N TRP A 898 52.55 -14.42 27.15
CA TRP A 898 51.69 -13.30 27.50
C TRP A 898 50.67 -13.73 28.55
N SER A 899 50.59 -12.98 29.64
CA SER A 899 49.59 -13.20 30.69
C SER A 899 48.28 -12.50 30.34
N LEU A 900 47.27 -13.26 29.92
CA LEU A 900 45.94 -12.74 29.58
C LEU A 900 45.04 -12.82 30.81
N VAL A 901 44.73 -11.66 31.41
CA VAL A 901 43.86 -11.56 32.58
C VAL A 901 42.40 -11.44 32.15
N LEU A 902 41.61 -12.45 32.48
CA LEU A 902 40.18 -12.52 32.20
C LEU A 902 39.37 -12.21 33.45
N ALA A 903 38.81 -11.01 33.52
CA ALA A 903 37.93 -10.61 34.63
C ALA A 903 36.66 -11.50 34.69
N PRO A 904 36.04 -11.65 35.87
CA PRO A 904 34.75 -12.33 36.01
C PRO A 904 33.71 -11.82 35.01
N THR A 905 32.94 -12.74 34.41
CA THR A 905 31.78 -12.45 33.56
C THR A 905 32.07 -11.31 32.58
N SER A 906 33.07 -11.52 31.72
CA SER A 906 33.54 -10.51 30.77
C SER A 906 33.99 -11.11 29.44
N LEU A 907 34.04 -10.26 28.42
CA LEU A 907 34.68 -10.53 27.13
C LEU A 907 35.82 -9.54 26.95
N THR A 908 37.01 -10.04 26.63
CA THR A 908 38.21 -9.22 26.46
C THR A 908 38.86 -9.47 25.10
N THR A 909 39.32 -8.42 24.44
CA THR A 909 40.16 -8.50 23.24
C THR A 909 41.51 -7.86 23.47
N TRP A 910 42.59 -8.57 23.13
CA TRP A 910 43.95 -8.06 23.12
C TRP A 910 44.46 -7.91 21.69
N LEU A 911 45.09 -6.78 21.39
CA LEU A 911 45.69 -6.49 20.09
C LEU A 911 47.21 -6.48 20.19
N PHE A 912 47.85 -7.23 19.29
CA PHE A 912 49.29 -7.32 19.15
C PHE A 912 49.69 -6.87 17.75
N THR A 913 50.50 -5.82 17.63
CA THR A 913 51.08 -5.43 16.34
C THR A 913 52.31 -6.26 16.04
N LYS A 914 52.45 -6.69 14.79
CA LYS A 914 53.68 -7.28 14.28
C LYS A 914 54.70 -6.16 14.04
N SER A 915 55.88 -6.30 14.61
CA SER A 915 57.02 -5.45 14.25
C SER A 915 57.79 -6.09 13.09
N SER A 916 58.23 -5.25 12.16
CA SER A 916 59.09 -5.64 11.03
C SER A 916 60.47 -6.10 11.50
#